data_AF-A0A4D6M6U8-F1
#
_entry.id   AF-A0A4D6M6U8-F1
#
_cell.length_a   1.000
_cell.length_b   1.000
_cell.length_c   1.000
_cell.angle_alpha   90.00
_cell.angle_beta   90.00
_cell.angle_gamma   90.00
#
_symmetry.space_group_name_H-M   'P 1'
#
loop_
_entity.id
_entity.type
_entity.pdbx_description
1 polymer ?
#
loop_
_entity_poly.entity_id
_entity_poly.type
_entity_poly.pdbx_seq_one_letter_code
_entity_poly.pdbx_strand_id
1 'polypeptide(L)'
;MTHLKRLYQVLEIYQLMSTRKRAPFVSLTLMSRWRNILGLNVPVGSFLHKYPHVFHVFVHPFRKNTCCRVTKKMKELILLEGMVVRQQEMEAVKRVKKLLMMSVSGSLRLHALRMIRRELGLPEDFRDSILGKFSGDFKLVGLEVVELVDWDAELGLAEVEKWREREYTEKWLSEFEIKFAFPIGFPTGFKIERGFRERLKNWQRLSYTKPYERKEVVRVRTCGGIERYEKRAVAILHELLSLTVEKMVILPRHRFLSPFTLFTQRRWKKPTVSAQTRLEDRVRDPHFDKLMTHLKRLYQVLEIYQLMSTRKRAPFVSLTLMSRWRNILGLNVPVGSFLHKYPHVFHVFVHPFRKNTCCRVTKKMKELILLEGMVVRQQEMEAVKRVKKLLMMSVSGSLRLHALRMIRRELGLPEDFRDSILGKFSGDFKLVGLEVVELVDWDAELGLAEVEKWREREYTEKWLSEFEIKFAFPIGFPTGFKIERGFRERLKNWQRLSYTKPYERKEVVRVRTCGGIERYEKRAVAILHELLSLTVEKMVEVDQLAHFRRDLGIEVNVRELLLRHPGIFYISTKGKTLTVFLREAYRKGGLIEPNPMYEARRNILNLVLLGCRKTRTLLAGDEAKEESNVVVCEVNEEGERQGDWVIPFLENCEESRSP
;
A
#
# COMPACT_ATOMS: atom_id res chain seq x y z
N MET A 1 -26.17 -5.14 -3.73
CA MET A 1 -24.95 -5.42 -2.93
C MET A 1 -25.09 -5.13 -1.43
N THR A 2 -25.55 -3.95 -1.01
CA THR A 2 -25.76 -3.60 0.41
C THR A 2 -26.79 -4.49 1.11
N HIS A 3 -27.87 -4.90 0.42
CA HIS A 3 -28.91 -5.78 0.95
C HIS A 3 -28.42 -7.22 1.15
N LEU A 4 -27.74 -7.81 0.16
CA LEU A 4 -27.11 -9.14 0.26
C LEU A 4 -26.09 -9.20 1.41
N LYS A 5 -25.22 -8.18 1.52
CA LYS A 5 -24.26 -8.09 2.62
C LYS A 5 -24.95 -8.09 4.00
N ARG A 6 -26.08 -7.37 4.12
CA ARG A 6 -26.87 -7.32 5.36
C ARG A 6 -27.54 -8.66 5.66
N LEU A 7 -28.01 -9.38 4.63
CA LEU A 7 -28.60 -10.71 4.77
C LEU A 7 -27.57 -11.74 5.29
N TYR A 8 -26.36 -11.77 4.73
CA TYR A 8 -25.28 -12.61 5.25
C TYR A 8 -24.91 -12.28 6.69
N GLN A 9 -24.83 -10.99 7.05
CA GLN A 9 -24.56 -10.57 8.43
C GLN A 9 -25.64 -11.06 9.42
N VAL A 10 -26.90 -11.06 9.00
CA VAL A 10 -28.03 -11.57 9.79
C VAL A 10 -27.92 -13.09 9.97
N LEU A 11 -27.58 -13.83 8.91
CA LEU A 11 -27.42 -15.29 8.96
C LEU A 11 -26.19 -15.72 9.78
N GLU A 12 -25.10 -14.97 9.72
CA GLU A 12 -23.88 -15.23 10.49
C GLU A 12 -24.11 -15.00 12.00
N ILE A 13 -24.86 -13.95 12.37
CA ILE A 13 -25.31 -13.74 13.76
C ILE A 13 -26.11 -14.95 14.25
N TYR A 14 -27.04 -15.45 13.42
CA TYR A 14 -27.83 -16.62 13.75
C TYR A 14 -26.96 -17.87 13.98
N GLN A 15 -26.01 -18.16 13.09
CA GLN A 15 -25.10 -19.32 13.24
C GLN A 15 -24.28 -19.24 14.54
N LEU A 16 -23.77 -18.05 14.89
CA LEU A 16 -23.02 -17.82 16.13
C LEU A 16 -23.89 -17.99 17.38
N MET A 17 -25.20 -17.73 17.28
CA MET A 17 -26.15 -18.01 18.35
C MET A 17 -26.45 -19.52 18.46
N SER A 18 -26.69 -20.22 17.34
CA SER A 18 -27.08 -21.64 17.32
C SER A 18 -25.95 -22.61 17.67
N THR A 19 -24.68 -22.25 17.45
CA THR A 19 -23.52 -23.05 17.89
C THR A 19 -23.40 -23.17 19.41
N ARG A 20 -24.10 -22.33 20.18
CA ARG A 20 -24.10 -22.37 21.64
C ARG A 20 -25.27 -23.22 22.14
N LYS A 21 -25.03 -24.53 22.30
CA LYS A 21 -26.00 -25.51 22.83
C LYS A 21 -26.59 -25.21 24.23
N ARG A 22 -26.17 -24.14 24.92
CA ARG A 22 -26.42 -23.92 26.36
C ARG A 22 -27.50 -22.87 26.71
N ALA A 23 -28.03 -22.08 25.77
CA ALA A 23 -29.13 -21.14 26.08
C ALA A 23 -29.91 -20.68 24.83
N PRO A 24 -31.24 -20.48 24.90
CA PRO A 24 -32.07 -20.01 23.79
C PRO A 24 -31.93 -18.49 23.50
N PHE A 25 -31.05 -17.79 24.21
CA PHE A 25 -30.77 -16.36 24.07
C PHE A 25 -29.30 -16.05 24.37
N VAL A 26 -28.78 -14.95 23.82
CA VAL A 26 -27.38 -14.52 23.98
C VAL A 26 -27.31 -13.08 24.47
N SER A 27 -26.43 -12.77 25.44
CA SER A 27 -26.27 -11.41 25.95
C SER A 27 -25.62 -10.47 24.93
N LEU A 28 -26.05 -9.21 24.86
CA LEU A 28 -25.46 -8.20 23.98
C LEU A 28 -23.98 -7.93 24.30
N THR A 29 -23.58 -8.08 25.56
CA THR A 29 -22.19 -7.97 26.02
C THR A 29 -21.28 -9.04 25.42
N LEU A 30 -21.84 -10.20 25.08
CA LEU A 30 -21.14 -11.28 24.43
C LEU A 30 -21.17 -11.12 22.91
N MET A 31 -22.32 -10.70 22.37
CA MET A 31 -22.47 -10.41 20.93
C MET A 31 -21.60 -9.24 20.48
N SER A 32 -21.29 -8.28 21.35
CA SER A 32 -20.38 -7.16 21.04
C SER A 32 -18.98 -7.64 20.66
N ARG A 33 -18.52 -8.79 21.20
CA ARG A 33 -17.25 -9.43 20.80
C ARG A 33 -17.27 -9.93 19.35
N TRP A 34 -18.44 -10.13 18.77
CA TRP A 34 -18.62 -10.53 17.37
C TRP A 34 -18.68 -9.33 16.41
N ARG A 35 -18.67 -8.08 16.90
CA ARG A 35 -18.76 -6.88 16.05
C ARG A 35 -17.73 -6.88 14.91
N ASN A 36 -16.48 -7.22 15.24
CA ASN A 36 -15.38 -7.27 14.28
C ASN A 36 -15.47 -8.50 13.37
N ILE A 37 -16.00 -9.62 13.89
CA ILE A 37 -16.21 -10.87 13.13
C ILE A 37 -17.26 -10.63 12.03
N LEU A 38 -18.35 -9.97 12.37
CA LEU A 38 -19.49 -9.68 11.49
C LEU A 38 -19.27 -8.47 10.55
N GLY A 39 -18.11 -7.80 10.66
CA GLY A 39 -17.79 -6.60 9.87
C GLY A 39 -18.80 -5.46 10.06
N LEU A 40 -19.31 -5.28 11.29
CA LEU A 40 -20.31 -4.27 11.62
C LEU A 40 -19.65 -2.93 12.00
N ASN A 41 -19.89 -1.91 11.19
CA ASN A 41 -19.44 -0.53 11.47
C ASN A 41 -20.20 0.10 12.66
N VAL A 42 -21.31 -0.49 13.07
CA VAL A 42 -22.24 0.02 14.10
C VAL A 42 -22.24 -0.97 15.30
N PRO A 43 -22.50 -0.53 16.54
CA PRO A 43 -22.68 -1.46 17.67
C PRO A 43 -23.72 -2.54 17.36
N VAL A 44 -23.45 -3.77 17.81
CA VAL A 44 -24.30 -4.95 17.50
C VAL A 44 -25.73 -4.76 17.99
N GLY A 45 -25.92 -4.16 19.18
CA GLY A 45 -27.26 -3.81 19.68
C GLY A 45 -28.04 -2.92 18.71
N SER A 46 -27.44 -1.81 18.27
CA SER A 46 -28.04 -0.89 17.31
C SER A 46 -28.30 -1.53 15.93
N PHE A 47 -27.52 -2.55 15.55
CA PHE A 47 -27.77 -3.33 14.35
C PHE A 47 -29.00 -4.25 14.51
N LEU A 48 -29.11 -4.95 15.65
CA LEU A 48 -30.23 -5.86 15.94
C LEU A 48 -31.57 -5.11 16.01
N HIS A 49 -31.59 -3.91 16.59
CA HIS A 49 -32.79 -3.06 16.64
C HIS A 49 -33.32 -2.64 15.26
N LYS A 50 -32.51 -2.72 14.19
CA LYS A 50 -32.97 -2.45 12.82
C LYS A 50 -33.76 -3.61 12.20
N TYR A 51 -33.73 -4.80 12.82
CA TYR A 51 -34.40 -6.01 12.31
C TYR A 51 -35.26 -6.68 13.40
N PRO A 52 -36.28 -5.99 13.94
CA PRO A 52 -37.11 -6.51 15.04
C PRO A 52 -37.90 -7.77 14.64
N HIS A 53 -38.17 -7.95 13.35
CA HIS A 53 -38.85 -9.15 12.83
C HIS A 53 -37.96 -10.41 12.82
N VAL A 54 -36.64 -10.24 12.93
CA VAL A 54 -35.66 -11.35 12.93
C VAL A 54 -35.10 -11.59 14.34
N PHE A 55 -34.82 -10.51 15.08
CA PHE A 55 -34.22 -10.55 16.41
C PHE A 55 -35.10 -9.85 17.44
N HIS A 56 -35.38 -10.55 18.54
CA HIS A 56 -36.08 -10.04 19.71
C HIS A 56 -35.08 -9.74 20.83
N VAL A 57 -34.84 -8.46 21.08
CA VAL A 57 -33.96 -7.95 22.13
C VAL A 57 -34.79 -7.68 23.39
N PHE A 58 -34.39 -8.22 24.54
CA PHE A 58 -35.10 -8.09 25.82
C PHE A 58 -34.12 -8.04 26.99
N VAL A 59 -34.54 -7.48 28.13
CA VAL A 59 -33.75 -7.50 29.37
C VAL A 59 -34.06 -8.79 30.13
N HIS A 60 -33.04 -9.56 30.51
CA HIS A 60 -33.25 -10.81 31.20
C HIS A 60 -33.74 -10.57 32.65
N PRO A 61 -34.88 -11.16 33.08
CA PRO A 61 -35.51 -10.86 34.37
C PRO A 61 -34.57 -11.03 35.57
N PHE A 62 -33.78 -12.11 35.57
CA PHE A 62 -32.90 -12.46 36.70
C PHE A 62 -31.47 -11.91 36.62
N ARG A 63 -30.98 -11.59 35.42
CA ARG A 63 -29.57 -11.23 35.20
C ARG A 63 -29.37 -9.74 34.94
N LYS A 64 -30.47 -8.97 34.80
CA LYS A 64 -30.52 -7.54 34.46
C LYS A 64 -29.69 -7.13 33.23
N ASN A 65 -29.27 -8.10 32.42
CA ASN A 65 -28.47 -7.90 31.22
C ASN A 65 -29.36 -7.99 29.97
N THR A 66 -29.08 -7.15 28.99
CA THR A 66 -29.79 -7.16 27.71
C THR A 66 -29.36 -8.38 26.88
N CYS A 67 -30.35 -9.16 26.45
CA CYS A 67 -30.21 -10.39 25.70
C CYS A 67 -30.97 -10.32 24.37
N CYS A 68 -30.56 -11.14 23.41
CA CYS A 68 -31.19 -11.29 22.11
C CYS A 68 -31.59 -12.74 21.90
N ARG A 69 -32.81 -12.97 21.39
CA ARG A 69 -33.29 -14.26 20.88
C ARG A 69 -33.82 -14.11 19.46
N VAL A 70 -33.82 -15.19 18.70
CA VAL A 70 -34.39 -15.23 17.35
C VAL A 70 -35.92 -15.28 17.45
N THR A 71 -36.63 -14.55 16.58
CA THR A 71 -38.10 -14.55 16.56
C THR A 71 -38.68 -15.91 16.15
N LYS A 72 -39.93 -16.18 16.53
CA LYS A 72 -40.64 -17.42 16.14
C LYS A 72 -40.71 -17.57 14.61
N LYS A 73 -41.05 -16.48 13.91
CA LYS A 73 -41.12 -16.42 12.44
C LYS A 73 -39.80 -16.79 11.77
N MET A 74 -38.67 -16.28 12.28
CA MET A 74 -37.36 -16.64 11.72
C MET A 74 -37.02 -18.11 11.98
N LYS A 75 -37.37 -18.67 13.15
CA LYS A 75 -37.20 -20.11 13.42
C LYS A 75 -38.00 -20.98 12.45
N GLU A 76 -39.24 -20.60 12.13
CA GLU A 76 -40.08 -21.31 11.13
C GLU A 76 -39.45 -21.27 9.73
N LEU A 77 -38.94 -20.11 9.29
CA LEU A 77 -38.24 -20.00 8.00
C LEU A 77 -36.98 -20.87 7.91
N ILE A 78 -36.24 -21.01 9.02
CA ILE A 78 -35.05 -21.88 9.07
C ILE A 78 -35.44 -23.36 9.03
N LEU A 79 -36.56 -23.74 9.65
CA LEU A 79 -37.09 -25.10 9.55
C LEU A 79 -37.49 -25.42 8.12
N LEU A 80 -38.16 -24.49 7.43
CA LEU A 80 -38.50 -24.61 6.02
C LEU A 80 -37.25 -24.70 5.12
N GLU A 81 -36.24 -23.85 5.36
CA GLU A 81 -34.92 -23.94 4.67
C GLU A 81 -34.32 -25.33 4.87
N GLY A 82 -34.34 -25.85 6.10
CA GLY A 82 -33.85 -27.20 6.42
C GLY A 82 -34.61 -28.32 5.70
N MET A 83 -35.94 -28.19 5.54
CA MET A 83 -36.75 -29.15 4.78
C MET A 83 -36.40 -29.15 3.28
N VAL A 84 -36.25 -27.96 2.67
CA VAL A 84 -35.88 -27.81 1.25
C VAL A 84 -34.46 -28.35 1.01
N VAL A 85 -33.53 -28.07 1.92
CA VAL A 85 -32.16 -28.61 1.86
C VAL A 85 -32.16 -30.14 1.91
N ARG A 86 -32.99 -30.75 2.75
CA ARG A 86 -33.14 -32.23 2.81
C ARG A 86 -33.76 -32.81 1.54
N GLN A 87 -34.65 -32.09 0.87
CA GLN A 87 -35.22 -32.52 -0.43
C GLN A 87 -34.18 -32.51 -1.57
N GLN A 88 -33.11 -31.71 -1.46
CA GLN A 88 -32.03 -31.61 -2.47
C GLN A 88 -30.79 -32.44 -2.13
N GLU A 89 -30.92 -33.48 -1.30
CA GLU A 89 -29.81 -34.30 -0.81
C GLU A 89 -28.92 -34.86 -1.94
N MET A 90 -29.53 -35.41 -3.00
CA MET A 90 -28.80 -35.99 -4.14
C MET A 90 -27.98 -34.94 -4.92
N GLU A 91 -28.49 -33.72 -5.04
CA GLU A 91 -27.76 -32.63 -5.70
C GLU A 91 -26.64 -32.09 -4.81
N ALA A 92 -26.83 -32.10 -3.48
CA ALA A 92 -25.77 -31.78 -2.54
C ALA A 92 -24.63 -32.80 -2.61
N VAL A 93 -24.94 -34.10 -2.73
CA VAL A 93 -23.94 -35.17 -2.95
C VAL A 93 -23.14 -34.92 -4.22
N LYS A 94 -23.79 -34.65 -5.35
CA LYS A 94 -23.12 -34.35 -6.63
C LYS A 94 -22.20 -33.13 -6.52
N ARG A 95 -22.62 -32.07 -5.82
CA ARG A 95 -21.79 -30.87 -5.59
C ARG A 95 -20.55 -31.19 -4.76
N VAL A 96 -20.69 -31.98 -3.70
CA VAL A 96 -19.56 -32.39 -2.85
C VAL A 96 -18.60 -33.32 -3.60
N LYS A 97 -19.11 -34.28 -4.39
CA LYS A 97 -18.31 -35.11 -5.30
C LYS A 97 -17.48 -34.25 -6.25
N LYS A 98 -18.13 -33.35 -7.00
CA LYS A 98 -17.45 -32.41 -7.92
C LYS A 98 -16.38 -31.58 -7.20
N LEU A 99 -16.64 -31.12 -5.98
CA LEU A 99 -15.68 -30.36 -5.19
C LEU A 99 -14.44 -31.19 -4.81
N LEU A 100 -14.63 -32.44 -4.40
CA LEU A 100 -13.52 -33.36 -4.11
C LEU A 100 -12.76 -33.76 -5.39
N MET A 101 -13.46 -33.93 -6.50
CA MET A 101 -12.84 -34.23 -7.81
C MET A 101 -11.92 -33.11 -8.31
N MET A 102 -12.23 -31.85 -7.98
CA MET A 102 -11.34 -30.71 -8.26
C MET A 102 -10.15 -30.61 -7.30
N SER A 103 -10.18 -31.31 -6.16
CA SER A 103 -9.07 -31.35 -5.22
C SER A 103 -7.95 -32.22 -5.76
N VAL A 104 -6.72 -31.71 -5.74
CA VAL A 104 -5.53 -32.45 -6.20
C VAL A 104 -5.32 -33.74 -5.39
N SER A 105 -5.66 -33.72 -4.10
CA SER A 105 -5.54 -34.89 -3.22
C SER A 105 -6.80 -35.76 -3.18
N GLY A 106 -7.88 -35.40 -3.89
CA GLY A 106 -9.17 -36.08 -3.77
C GLY A 106 -9.80 -36.01 -2.37
N SER A 107 -9.27 -35.14 -1.50
CA SER A 107 -9.63 -35.06 -0.09
C SER A 107 -9.79 -33.62 0.36
N LEU A 108 -10.68 -33.40 1.33
CA LEU A 108 -10.95 -32.09 1.93
C LEU A 108 -11.20 -32.23 3.42
N ARG A 109 -10.84 -31.20 4.18
CA ARG A 109 -11.13 -31.14 5.61
C ARG A 109 -12.63 -30.91 5.83
N LEU A 110 -13.24 -31.67 6.74
CA LEU A 110 -14.62 -31.49 7.19
C LEU A 110 -14.91 -30.06 7.65
N HIS A 111 -13.94 -29.42 8.30
CA HIS A 111 -14.05 -28.01 8.69
C HIS A 111 -14.26 -27.10 7.48
N ALA A 112 -13.60 -27.36 6.35
CA ALA A 112 -13.76 -26.56 5.14
C ALA A 112 -15.17 -26.72 4.55
N LEU A 113 -15.70 -27.95 4.48
CA LEU A 113 -17.08 -28.21 4.05
C LEU A 113 -18.11 -27.55 4.97
N ARG A 114 -17.87 -27.58 6.28
CA ARG A 114 -18.75 -26.92 7.27
C ARG A 114 -18.83 -25.40 7.07
N MET A 115 -17.73 -24.78 6.62
CA MET A 115 -17.67 -23.34 6.37
C MET A 115 -18.48 -22.91 5.13
N ILE A 116 -18.65 -23.80 4.14
CA ILE A 116 -19.36 -23.54 2.88
C ILE A 116 -20.65 -24.35 2.73
N ARG A 117 -21.17 -24.86 3.85
CA ARG A 117 -22.28 -25.84 3.84
C ARG A 117 -23.55 -25.26 3.23
N ARG A 118 -23.86 -23.99 3.47
CA ARG A 118 -25.11 -23.36 3.00
C ARG A 118 -25.05 -23.12 1.49
N GLU A 119 -23.88 -22.73 1.01
CA GLU A 119 -23.56 -22.51 -0.39
C GLU A 119 -23.65 -23.82 -1.19
N LEU A 120 -23.31 -24.96 -0.59
CA LEU A 120 -23.44 -26.29 -1.20
C LEU A 120 -24.82 -26.93 -1.00
N GLY A 121 -25.67 -26.36 -0.13
CA GLY A 121 -26.98 -26.92 0.23
C GLY A 121 -26.86 -28.16 1.10
N LEU A 122 -25.93 -28.16 2.06
CA LEU A 122 -25.70 -29.24 3.01
C LEU A 122 -26.48 -28.98 4.32
N PRO A 123 -27.14 -30.00 4.89
CA PRO A 123 -27.86 -29.90 6.15
C PRO A 123 -26.89 -29.72 7.35
N GLU A 124 -27.40 -29.34 8.52
CA GLU A 124 -26.56 -29.14 9.73
C GLU A 124 -25.86 -30.46 10.17
N ASP A 125 -26.54 -31.57 9.95
CA ASP A 125 -26.17 -32.96 10.24
C ASP A 125 -25.49 -33.67 9.06
N PHE A 126 -24.98 -32.93 8.05
CA PHE A 126 -24.43 -33.50 6.80
C PHE A 126 -23.33 -34.56 6.99
N ARG A 127 -22.60 -34.53 8.12
CA ARG A 127 -21.61 -35.55 8.44
C ARG A 127 -22.24 -36.93 8.53
N ASP A 128 -23.39 -37.03 9.18
CA ASP A 128 -24.06 -38.30 9.43
C ASP A 128 -25.11 -38.55 8.34
N SER A 129 -25.85 -37.51 7.96
CA SER A 129 -26.96 -37.61 7.00
C SER A 129 -26.50 -37.75 5.55
N ILE A 130 -25.34 -37.21 5.16
CA ILE A 130 -24.80 -37.30 3.79
C ILE A 130 -23.54 -38.17 3.78
N LEU A 131 -22.49 -37.77 4.49
CA LEU A 131 -21.22 -38.49 4.41
C LEU A 131 -21.29 -39.90 5.03
N GLY A 132 -22.12 -40.09 6.06
CA GLY A 132 -22.39 -41.41 6.65
C GLY A 132 -23.32 -42.29 5.80
N LYS A 133 -24.33 -41.69 5.15
CA LYS A 133 -25.32 -42.39 4.32
C LYS A 133 -24.78 -42.80 2.95
N PHE A 134 -23.90 -41.99 2.36
CA PHE A 134 -23.25 -42.23 1.06
C PHE A 134 -21.81 -42.72 1.24
N SER A 135 -21.62 -43.77 2.05
CA SER A 135 -20.31 -44.34 2.37
C SER A 135 -19.59 -44.99 1.17
N GLY A 136 -20.32 -45.31 0.10
CA GLY A 136 -19.75 -45.74 -1.19
C GLY A 136 -19.07 -44.61 -1.97
N ASP A 137 -19.46 -43.36 -1.71
CA ASP A 137 -18.95 -42.18 -2.42
C ASP A 137 -17.89 -41.43 -1.60
N PHE A 138 -18.03 -41.44 -0.27
CA PHE A 138 -17.18 -40.68 0.64
C PHE A 138 -16.63 -41.55 1.76
N LYS A 139 -15.32 -41.45 2.00
CA LYS A 139 -14.64 -42.08 3.13
C LYS A 139 -14.22 -41.03 4.14
N LEU A 140 -14.63 -41.22 5.38
CA LEU A 140 -14.19 -40.39 6.50
C LEU A 140 -12.88 -40.95 7.06
N VAL A 141 -11.78 -40.22 6.87
CA VAL A 141 -10.47 -40.58 7.43
C VAL A 141 -10.24 -39.78 8.71
N GLY A 142 -10.30 -40.48 9.84
CA GLY A 142 -10.25 -39.88 11.17
C GLY A 142 -11.50 -39.03 11.49
N LEU A 143 -11.33 -38.00 12.34
CA LEU A 143 -12.41 -37.10 12.73
C LEU A 143 -12.53 -35.84 11.85
N GLU A 144 -11.62 -35.63 10.89
CA GLU A 144 -11.45 -34.32 10.26
C GLU A 144 -11.35 -34.29 8.73
N VAL A 145 -11.23 -35.44 8.03
CA VAL A 145 -10.99 -35.47 6.57
C VAL A 145 -12.04 -36.33 5.86
N VAL A 146 -12.54 -35.82 4.73
CA VAL A 146 -13.38 -36.53 3.77
C VAL A 146 -12.55 -36.82 2.53
N GLU A 147 -12.56 -38.06 2.08
CA GLU A 147 -11.91 -38.52 0.85
C GLU A 147 -12.97 -39.04 -0.12
N LEU A 148 -12.76 -38.78 -1.41
CA LEU A 148 -13.57 -39.36 -2.47
C LEU A 148 -13.15 -40.81 -2.68
N VAL A 149 -14.12 -41.74 -2.61
CA VAL A 149 -13.86 -43.18 -2.78
C VAL A 149 -13.88 -43.56 -4.25
N ASP A 150 -14.89 -43.09 -4.98
CA ASP A 150 -15.07 -43.41 -6.40
C ASP A 150 -15.14 -42.16 -7.26
N TRP A 151 -14.49 -42.22 -8.42
CA TRP A 151 -14.44 -41.13 -9.38
C TRP A 151 -15.60 -41.25 -10.37
N ASP A 152 -16.53 -40.31 -10.28
CA ASP A 152 -17.70 -40.28 -11.14
C ASP A 152 -17.38 -39.59 -12.48
N ALA A 153 -17.19 -40.38 -13.53
CA ALA A 153 -16.87 -39.87 -14.87
C ALA A 153 -18.00 -39.01 -15.48
N GLU A 154 -19.26 -39.28 -15.13
CA GLU A 154 -20.43 -38.54 -15.64
C GLU A 154 -20.48 -37.11 -15.06
N LEU A 155 -19.96 -36.92 -13.86
CA LEU A 155 -19.80 -35.60 -13.23
C LEU A 155 -18.58 -34.82 -13.74
N GLY A 156 -17.72 -35.43 -14.57
CA GLY A 156 -16.47 -34.87 -15.06
C GLY A 156 -16.59 -33.78 -16.14
N LEU A 157 -17.80 -33.47 -16.61
CA LEU A 157 -18.05 -32.34 -17.51
C LEU A 157 -18.13 -31.03 -16.74
N ALA A 158 -17.21 -30.11 -17.05
CA ALA A 158 -17.19 -28.77 -16.45
C ALA A 158 -18.29 -27.89 -17.04
N GLU A 159 -18.80 -26.94 -16.25
CA GLU A 159 -19.89 -26.04 -16.64
C GLU A 159 -19.53 -25.19 -17.87
N VAL A 160 -18.26 -24.82 -18.01
CA VAL A 160 -17.74 -24.12 -19.19
C VAL A 160 -17.85 -24.98 -20.45
N GLU A 161 -17.69 -26.30 -20.33
CA GLU A 161 -17.83 -27.24 -21.45
C GLU A 161 -19.30 -27.42 -21.82
N LYS A 162 -20.19 -27.55 -20.82
CA LYS A 162 -21.64 -27.58 -21.03
C LYS A 162 -22.18 -26.29 -21.67
N TRP A 163 -21.57 -25.15 -21.36
CA TRP A 163 -21.90 -23.88 -22.03
C TRP A 163 -21.43 -23.89 -23.49
N ARG A 164 -20.22 -24.41 -23.78
CA ARG A 164 -19.72 -24.53 -25.15
C ARG A 164 -20.59 -25.46 -26.00
N GLU A 165 -21.03 -26.59 -25.46
CA GLU A 165 -21.93 -27.52 -26.16
C GLU A 165 -23.27 -26.87 -26.51
N ARG A 166 -23.80 -26.02 -25.62
CA ARG A 166 -25.03 -25.23 -25.85
C ARG A 166 -24.85 -24.12 -26.89
N GLU A 167 -23.75 -23.36 -26.85
CA GLU A 167 -23.51 -22.32 -27.87
C GLU A 167 -23.11 -22.92 -29.23
N TYR A 168 -22.42 -24.06 -29.25
CA TYR A 168 -22.06 -24.77 -30.49
C TYR A 168 -23.29 -25.28 -31.25
N THR A 169 -24.33 -25.67 -30.52
CA THR A 169 -25.62 -26.07 -31.10
C THR A 169 -26.46 -24.89 -31.58
N GLU A 170 -26.24 -23.67 -31.05
CA GLU A 170 -27.01 -22.46 -31.38
C GLU A 170 -26.33 -21.50 -32.37
N LYS A 171 -25.00 -21.58 -32.62
CA LYS A 171 -24.26 -20.69 -33.53
C LYS A 171 -23.22 -21.40 -34.42
N TRP A 172 -23.28 -21.13 -35.72
CA TRP A 172 -22.28 -21.51 -36.74
C TRP A 172 -20.97 -20.71 -36.66
N LEU A 173 -20.27 -20.75 -35.52
CA LEU A 173 -18.94 -20.14 -35.38
C LEU A 173 -17.83 -21.19 -35.65
N SER A 174 -16.67 -20.74 -36.14
CA SER A 174 -15.56 -21.64 -36.48
C SER A 174 -15.15 -22.53 -35.30
N GLU A 175 -15.06 -23.83 -35.56
CA GLU A 175 -14.85 -24.90 -34.57
C GLU A 175 -13.60 -24.67 -33.69
N PHE A 176 -12.62 -23.92 -34.19
CA PHE A 176 -11.34 -23.66 -33.54
C PHE A 176 -11.39 -22.53 -32.48
N GLU A 177 -12.20 -21.49 -32.68
CA GLU A 177 -12.26 -20.35 -31.75
C GLU A 177 -13.11 -20.64 -30.50
N ILE A 178 -14.15 -21.48 -30.61
CA ILE A 178 -15.02 -21.85 -29.48
C ILE A 178 -14.33 -22.83 -28.52
N LYS A 179 -13.52 -23.77 -29.04
CA LYS A 179 -12.87 -24.85 -28.26
C LYS A 179 -12.02 -24.34 -27.09
N PHE A 180 -11.52 -23.10 -27.14
CA PHE A 180 -10.61 -22.54 -26.13
C PHE A 180 -11.17 -21.32 -25.38
N ALA A 181 -12.34 -20.81 -25.75
CA ALA A 181 -12.87 -19.54 -25.23
C ALA A 181 -13.69 -19.71 -23.94
N PHE A 182 -13.76 -18.63 -23.16
CA PHE A 182 -14.66 -18.47 -22.01
C PHE A 182 -15.75 -17.45 -22.37
N PRO A 183 -16.96 -17.55 -21.78
CA PRO A 183 -17.97 -16.51 -21.90
C PRO A 183 -17.49 -15.22 -21.22
N ILE A 184 -17.44 -14.11 -21.97
CA ILE A 184 -17.02 -12.80 -21.44
C ILE A 184 -18.10 -11.76 -21.75
N GLY A 185 -18.70 -11.21 -20.70
CA GLY A 185 -19.63 -10.10 -20.79
C GLY A 185 -19.02 -8.81 -20.25
N PHE A 186 -19.02 -7.74 -21.04
CA PHE A 186 -18.62 -6.40 -20.58
C PHE A 186 -19.85 -5.54 -20.25
N PRO A 187 -19.81 -4.70 -19.20
CA PRO A 187 -20.88 -3.75 -18.94
C PRO A 187 -21.08 -2.77 -20.10
N THR A 188 -22.33 -2.36 -20.35
CA THR A 188 -22.66 -1.34 -21.34
C THR A 188 -21.89 -0.04 -21.08
N GLY A 189 -21.10 0.41 -22.08
CA GLY A 189 -20.27 1.62 -21.98
C GLY A 189 -18.82 1.39 -21.51
N PHE A 190 -18.40 0.15 -21.27
CA PHE A 190 -17.02 -0.17 -20.88
C PHE A 190 -16.05 0.01 -22.08
N LYS A 191 -15.18 1.03 -22.04
CA LYS A 191 -14.16 1.25 -23.07
C LYS A 191 -12.93 0.38 -22.78
N ILE A 192 -12.67 -0.57 -23.66
CA ILE A 192 -11.51 -1.47 -23.58
C ILE A 192 -10.31 -0.82 -24.28
N GLU A 193 -9.21 -0.62 -23.56
CA GLU A 193 -7.93 -0.21 -24.16
C GLU A 193 -7.40 -1.25 -25.16
N ARG A 194 -6.77 -0.78 -26.24
CA ARG A 194 -6.33 -1.63 -27.37
C ARG A 194 -5.41 -2.78 -26.92
N GLY A 195 -4.44 -2.49 -26.04
CA GLY A 195 -3.52 -3.49 -25.50
C GLY A 195 -4.19 -4.57 -24.62
N PHE A 196 -5.26 -4.23 -23.88
CA PHE A 196 -6.02 -5.21 -23.11
C PHE A 196 -6.81 -6.15 -24.03
N ARG A 197 -7.36 -5.62 -25.13
CA ARG A 197 -8.10 -6.41 -26.12
C ARG A 197 -7.21 -7.46 -26.78
N GLU A 198 -5.98 -7.10 -27.14
CA GLU A 198 -5.01 -8.02 -27.74
C GLU A 198 -4.55 -9.10 -26.75
N ARG A 199 -4.22 -8.71 -25.51
CA ARG A 199 -3.90 -9.67 -24.45
C ARG A 199 -5.05 -10.66 -24.21
N LEU A 200 -6.29 -10.17 -24.17
CA LEU A 200 -7.47 -11.00 -23.95
C LEU A 200 -7.69 -12.01 -25.08
N LYS A 201 -7.52 -11.58 -26.34
CA LYS A 201 -7.59 -12.47 -27.51
C LYS A 201 -6.52 -13.56 -27.44
N ASN A 202 -5.28 -13.19 -27.10
CA ASN A 202 -4.18 -14.16 -26.95
C ASN A 202 -4.46 -15.15 -25.82
N TRP A 203 -4.99 -14.67 -24.69
CA TRP A 203 -5.38 -15.51 -23.56
C TRP A 203 -6.52 -16.48 -23.89
N GLN A 204 -7.52 -16.03 -24.66
CA GLN A 204 -8.62 -16.89 -25.15
C GLN A 204 -8.12 -18.01 -26.09
N ARG A 205 -7.03 -17.79 -26.84
CA ARG A 205 -6.43 -18.80 -27.74
C ARG A 205 -5.55 -19.84 -27.04
N LEU A 206 -5.18 -19.65 -25.78
CA LEU A 206 -4.38 -20.62 -25.03
C LEU A 206 -5.12 -21.96 -24.87
N SER A 207 -4.39 -23.06 -24.71
CA SER A 207 -5.01 -24.36 -24.45
C SER A 207 -5.81 -24.36 -23.15
N TYR A 208 -6.99 -24.97 -23.18
CA TYR A 208 -7.86 -25.16 -22.03
C TYR A 208 -7.50 -26.48 -21.34
N THR A 209 -7.36 -26.45 -20.02
CA THR A 209 -7.16 -27.65 -19.19
C THR A 209 -8.37 -27.80 -18.29
N LYS A 210 -8.94 -29.00 -18.22
CA LYS A 210 -10.19 -29.21 -17.47
C LYS A 210 -9.92 -29.09 -15.96
N PRO A 211 -10.86 -28.55 -15.16
CA PRO A 211 -10.74 -28.52 -13.70
C PRO A 211 -10.47 -29.89 -13.07
N TYR A 212 -11.04 -30.95 -13.66
CA TYR A 212 -10.95 -32.33 -13.18
C TYR A 212 -9.75 -33.13 -13.72
N GLU A 213 -8.96 -32.54 -14.63
CA GLU A 213 -7.82 -33.24 -15.25
C GLU A 213 -6.61 -33.25 -14.30
N ARG A 214 -6.23 -34.44 -13.83
CA ARG A 214 -5.06 -34.67 -12.95
C ARG A 214 -3.75 -34.65 -13.74
N LYS A 215 -3.47 -33.60 -14.50
CA LYS A 215 -2.13 -33.37 -15.07
C LYS A 215 -1.22 -32.71 -14.02
N GLU A 216 0.05 -33.12 -14.00
CA GLU A 216 1.11 -32.54 -13.17
C GLU A 216 0.99 -31.01 -13.18
N VAL A 217 1.08 -30.41 -11.99
CA VAL A 217 1.10 -28.97 -11.78
C VAL A 217 2.01 -28.34 -12.83
N VAL A 218 1.43 -27.58 -13.77
CA VAL A 218 2.18 -26.91 -14.86
C VAL A 218 3.36 -26.21 -14.22
N ARG A 219 4.58 -26.72 -14.45
CA ARG A 219 5.79 -26.11 -13.90
C ARG A 219 5.84 -24.69 -14.45
N VAL A 220 5.71 -23.68 -13.58
CA VAL A 220 5.69 -22.23 -13.91
C VAL A 220 6.99 -21.74 -14.58
N ARG A 221 7.92 -22.65 -14.90
CA ARG A 221 9.27 -22.38 -15.40
C ARG A 221 9.39 -22.29 -16.93
N THR A 222 8.31 -22.42 -17.70
CA THR A 222 8.33 -22.28 -19.17
C THR A 222 7.62 -21.01 -19.66
N CYS A 223 8.05 -20.46 -20.80
CA CYS A 223 7.40 -19.33 -21.47
C CYS A 223 5.91 -19.66 -21.74
N GLY A 224 5.00 -18.78 -21.31
CA GLY A 224 3.55 -18.99 -21.38
C GLY A 224 2.93 -19.81 -20.24
N GLY A 225 3.73 -20.30 -19.28
CA GLY A 225 3.24 -21.08 -18.14
C GLY A 225 2.32 -20.31 -17.18
N ILE A 226 2.56 -19.01 -17.00
CA ILE A 226 1.74 -18.14 -16.14
C ILE A 226 0.33 -17.99 -16.70
N GLU A 227 0.18 -17.70 -17.99
CA GLU A 227 -1.13 -17.46 -18.60
C GLU A 227 -1.97 -18.75 -18.70
N ARG A 228 -1.31 -19.91 -18.90
CA ARG A 228 -1.98 -21.22 -18.81
C ARG A 228 -2.44 -21.55 -17.39
N TYR A 229 -1.63 -21.21 -16.38
CA TYR A 229 -2.03 -21.33 -14.98
C TYR A 229 -3.21 -20.41 -14.65
N GLU A 230 -3.18 -19.15 -15.11
CA GLU A 230 -4.31 -18.22 -14.99
C GLU A 230 -5.57 -18.79 -15.63
N LYS A 231 -5.46 -19.36 -16.84
CA LYS A 231 -6.60 -19.96 -17.55
C LYS A 231 -7.20 -21.17 -16.83
N ARG A 232 -6.36 -22.04 -16.27
CA ARG A 232 -6.81 -23.15 -15.43
C ARG A 232 -7.46 -22.67 -14.13
N ALA A 233 -6.91 -21.63 -13.50
CA ALA A 233 -7.49 -21.04 -12.30
C ALA A 233 -8.88 -20.45 -12.57
N VAL A 234 -9.07 -19.77 -13.71
CA VAL A 234 -10.38 -19.26 -14.13
C VAL A 234 -11.37 -20.41 -14.37
N ALA A 235 -10.94 -21.52 -14.97
CA ALA A 235 -11.79 -22.70 -15.14
C ALA A 235 -12.29 -23.27 -13.81
N ILE A 236 -11.38 -23.46 -12.84
CA ILE A 236 -11.70 -23.97 -11.50
C ILE A 236 -12.65 -23.02 -10.77
N LEU A 237 -12.42 -21.70 -10.86
CA LEU A 237 -13.29 -20.72 -10.25
C LEU A 237 -14.70 -20.70 -10.86
N HIS A 238 -14.80 -20.83 -12.17
CA HIS A 238 -16.09 -20.90 -12.85
C HIS A 238 -16.88 -22.13 -12.38
N GLU A 239 -16.22 -23.28 -12.25
CA GLU A 239 -16.85 -24.49 -11.72
C GLU A 239 -17.27 -24.32 -10.25
N LEU A 240 -16.40 -23.79 -9.40
CA LEU A 240 -16.70 -23.54 -7.98
C LEU A 240 -17.92 -22.63 -7.78
N LEU A 241 -18.06 -21.58 -8.59
CA LEU A 241 -19.22 -20.70 -8.54
C LEU A 241 -20.49 -21.40 -9.02
N SER A 242 -20.37 -22.29 -10.01
CA SER A 242 -21.50 -23.05 -10.57
C SER A 242 -22.03 -24.12 -9.60
N LEU A 243 -21.22 -24.55 -8.63
CA LEU A 243 -21.62 -25.49 -7.57
C LEU A 243 -22.51 -24.87 -6.48
N THR A 244 -22.70 -23.55 -6.48
CA THR A 244 -23.47 -22.88 -5.42
C THR A 244 -24.99 -22.97 -5.65
N VAL A 245 -25.77 -23.20 -4.58
CA VAL A 245 -27.25 -23.34 -4.65
C VAL A 245 -27.94 -22.04 -5.03
N GLU A 246 -27.37 -20.91 -4.60
CA GLU A 246 -27.72 -19.61 -5.16
C GLU A 246 -27.18 -19.54 -6.59
N LYS A 247 -27.91 -20.12 -7.55
CA LYS A 247 -27.83 -19.64 -8.93
C LYS A 247 -28.27 -18.18 -8.87
N MET A 248 -27.32 -17.26 -8.64
CA MET A 248 -27.55 -15.85 -8.91
C MET A 248 -28.06 -15.82 -10.33
N VAL A 249 -29.36 -15.50 -10.45
CA VAL A 249 -30.04 -15.31 -11.73
C VAL A 249 -29.06 -14.56 -12.61
N ILE A 250 -28.68 -15.19 -13.73
CA ILE A 250 -27.90 -14.56 -14.79
C ILE A 250 -28.81 -13.47 -15.35
N LEU A 251 -28.86 -12.33 -14.67
CA LEU A 251 -29.33 -11.07 -15.20
C LEU A 251 -28.09 -10.40 -15.81
N PRO A 252 -28.10 -10.03 -17.11
CA PRO A 252 -26.93 -9.52 -17.84
C PRO A 252 -26.46 -8.12 -17.40
N ARG A 253 -26.89 -7.67 -16.22
CA ARG A 253 -26.44 -6.45 -15.58
C ARG A 253 -26.13 -6.82 -14.14
N HIS A 254 -24.85 -7.02 -13.83
CA HIS A 254 -24.18 -6.46 -12.65
C HIS A 254 -22.91 -7.26 -12.27
N ARG A 255 -21.76 -6.63 -12.56
CA ARG A 255 -20.46 -6.66 -11.85
C ARG A 255 -20.03 -7.98 -11.23
N PHE A 256 -19.20 -8.73 -11.96
CA PHE A 256 -18.26 -9.68 -11.38
C PHE A 256 -17.18 -8.95 -10.59
N LEU A 257 -17.19 -9.09 -9.25
CA LEU A 257 -15.96 -9.06 -8.46
C LEU A 257 -15.42 -10.48 -8.42
N SER A 258 -14.15 -10.63 -8.79
CA SER A 258 -13.38 -11.87 -8.68
C SER A 258 -13.54 -12.53 -7.30
N PRO A 259 -13.89 -13.83 -7.18
CA PRO A 259 -14.08 -14.53 -5.91
C PRO A 259 -12.79 -14.84 -5.12
N PHE A 260 -11.63 -14.29 -5.50
CA PHE A 260 -10.38 -14.42 -4.74
C PHE A 260 -10.39 -13.72 -3.37
N THR A 261 -11.55 -13.43 -2.80
CA THR A 261 -11.69 -13.05 -1.39
C THR A 261 -12.34 -14.11 -0.50
N LEU A 262 -12.79 -15.27 -1.01
CA LEU A 262 -13.52 -16.25 -0.17
C LEU A 262 -12.92 -17.66 -0.06
N PHE A 263 -11.92 -18.04 -0.86
CA PHE A 263 -11.18 -19.29 -0.67
C PHE A 263 -9.72 -19.05 -0.27
N THR A 264 -9.55 -18.51 0.93
CA THR A 264 -8.46 -18.95 1.80
C THR A 264 -9.12 -19.61 2.99
N GLN A 265 -8.70 -20.84 3.32
CA GLN A 265 -8.93 -21.39 4.66
C GLN A 265 -8.63 -20.28 5.67
N ARG A 266 -9.65 -19.77 6.38
CA ARG A 266 -9.46 -19.19 7.71
C ARG A 266 -9.14 -20.33 8.70
N ARG A 267 -8.09 -21.10 8.42
CA ARG A 267 -7.16 -21.42 9.49
C ARG A 267 -6.72 -20.04 9.97
N TRP A 268 -6.83 -19.71 11.24
CA TRP A 268 -6.24 -18.49 11.79
C TRP A 268 -4.72 -18.56 11.59
N LYS A 269 -4.26 -18.38 10.35
CA LYS A 269 -2.94 -17.86 10.07
C LYS A 269 -2.98 -16.51 10.76
N LYS A 270 -1.98 -16.25 11.61
CA LYS A 270 -1.74 -14.93 12.20
C LYS A 270 -2.08 -13.87 11.14
N PRO A 271 -2.79 -12.78 11.49
CA PRO A 271 -3.23 -11.78 10.52
C PRO A 271 -2.11 -11.52 9.54
N THR A 272 -2.36 -11.72 8.23
CA THR A 272 -1.32 -11.61 7.22
C THR A 272 -0.70 -10.24 7.39
N VAL A 273 0.56 -10.22 7.84
CA VAL A 273 1.28 -8.99 8.15
C VAL A 273 1.65 -8.37 6.81
N SER A 274 0.68 -7.70 6.20
CA SER A 274 0.80 -7.00 4.93
C SER A 274 1.47 -5.64 5.15
N ALA A 275 2.01 -5.04 4.09
CA ALA A 275 2.52 -3.67 4.13
C ALA A 275 1.45 -2.66 4.61
N GLN A 276 0.16 -2.95 4.43
CA GLN A 276 -0.91 -2.08 4.93
C GLN A 276 -1.09 -2.20 6.44
N THR A 277 -1.18 -3.42 6.97
CA THR A 277 -1.33 -3.62 8.42
C THR A 277 -0.07 -3.16 9.17
N ARG A 278 1.15 -3.40 8.64
CA ARG A 278 2.38 -2.83 9.22
C ARG A 278 2.42 -1.32 9.18
N LEU A 279 1.89 -0.70 8.13
CA LEU A 279 1.80 0.76 8.07
C LEU A 279 0.85 1.24 9.17
N GLU A 280 -0.29 0.61 9.37
CA GLU A 280 -1.27 1.01 10.39
C GLU A 280 -0.76 0.81 11.83
N ASP A 281 -0.08 -0.31 12.10
CA ASP A 281 0.44 -0.71 13.42
C ASP A 281 1.79 -0.06 13.79
N ARG A 282 2.39 0.73 12.89
CA ARG A 282 3.72 1.32 13.12
C ARG A 282 3.74 2.35 14.24
N VAL A 283 4.90 2.46 14.88
CA VAL A 283 5.19 3.57 15.79
C VAL A 283 5.36 4.85 14.98
N ARG A 284 4.46 5.81 15.19
CA ARG A 284 4.47 7.10 14.50
C ARG A 284 5.48 8.02 15.15
N ASP A 285 6.13 8.82 14.33
CA ASP A 285 7.09 9.82 14.77
C ASP A 285 6.44 11.22 14.69
N PRO A 286 6.16 11.88 15.82
CA PRO A 286 5.50 13.18 15.83
C PRO A 286 6.27 14.26 15.08
N HIS A 287 7.61 14.19 15.05
CA HIS A 287 8.44 15.24 14.46
C HIS A 287 8.32 15.23 12.93
N PHE A 288 8.45 14.05 12.30
CA PHE A 288 8.26 13.89 10.87
C PHE A 288 6.81 14.17 10.44
N ASP A 289 5.82 13.72 11.22
CA ASP A 289 4.41 13.98 10.91
C ASP A 289 4.05 15.48 11.00
N LYS A 290 4.64 16.21 11.96
CA LYS A 290 4.51 17.67 12.08
C LYS A 290 5.18 18.37 10.90
N LEU A 291 6.42 17.98 10.56
CA LEU A 291 7.14 18.49 9.39
C LEU A 291 6.32 18.30 8.11
N MET A 292 5.79 17.10 7.88
CA MET A 292 4.99 16.81 6.70
C MET A 292 3.70 17.65 6.65
N THR A 293 3.08 17.90 7.80
CA THR A 293 1.92 18.81 7.90
C THR A 293 2.29 20.25 7.51
N HIS A 294 3.49 20.70 7.87
CA HIS A 294 4.01 22.02 7.51
C HIS A 294 4.34 22.11 6.02
N LEU A 295 5.04 21.11 5.46
CA LEU A 295 5.37 21.02 4.03
C LEU A 295 4.12 20.98 3.15
N LYS A 296 3.07 20.26 3.58
CA LYS A 296 1.78 20.27 2.87
C LYS A 296 1.18 21.68 2.75
N ARG A 297 1.26 22.48 3.82
CA ARG A 297 0.77 23.87 3.80
C ARG A 297 1.62 24.71 2.84
N LEU A 298 2.94 24.52 2.85
CA LEU A 298 3.85 25.17 1.92
C LEU A 298 3.51 24.82 0.46
N TYR A 299 3.31 23.55 0.12
CA TYR A 299 2.97 23.15 -1.25
C TYR A 299 1.64 23.77 -1.73
N GLN A 300 0.63 23.84 -0.86
CA GLN A 300 -0.63 24.53 -1.18
C GLN A 300 -0.41 26.03 -1.47
N VAL A 301 0.45 26.69 -0.69
CA VAL A 301 0.80 28.10 -0.89
C VAL A 301 1.58 28.29 -2.19
N LEU A 302 2.56 27.43 -2.48
CA LEU A 302 3.33 27.49 -3.72
C LEU A 302 2.47 27.20 -4.95
N GLU A 303 1.52 26.28 -4.87
CA GLU A 303 0.58 25.99 -5.95
C GLU A 303 -0.31 27.21 -6.27
N ILE A 304 -0.81 27.91 -5.24
CA ILE A 304 -1.51 29.19 -5.42
C ILE A 304 -0.61 30.21 -6.09
N TYR A 305 0.64 30.36 -5.64
CA TYR A 305 1.61 31.26 -6.25
C TYR A 305 1.81 30.94 -7.74
N GLN A 306 2.00 29.68 -8.10
CA GLN A 306 2.18 29.26 -9.50
C GLN A 306 0.95 29.58 -10.36
N LEU A 307 -0.27 29.35 -9.84
CA LEU A 307 -1.52 29.73 -10.54
C LEU A 307 -1.68 31.25 -10.70
N MET A 308 -1.12 32.04 -9.79
CA MET A 308 -1.08 33.50 -9.92
C MET A 308 -0.04 33.93 -10.97
N SER A 309 1.15 33.35 -10.94
CA SER A 309 2.30 33.70 -11.80
C SER A 309 2.10 33.31 -13.27
N THR A 310 1.40 32.21 -13.54
CA THR A 310 1.05 31.80 -14.92
C THR A 310 0.14 32.78 -15.65
N ARG A 311 -0.50 33.73 -14.94
CA ARG A 311 -1.35 34.74 -15.56
C ARG A 311 -0.56 35.99 -15.91
N LYS A 312 -0.39 36.23 -17.21
CA LYS A 312 0.26 37.43 -17.77
C LYS A 312 -0.44 38.77 -17.49
N ARG A 313 -1.65 38.79 -16.91
CA ARG A 313 -2.59 39.94 -17.00
C ARG A 313 -2.66 40.93 -15.82
N ALA A 314 -2.00 40.70 -14.67
CA ALA A 314 -1.86 41.71 -13.61
C ALA A 314 -1.03 41.16 -12.42
N PRO A 315 -0.40 42.03 -11.59
CA PRO A 315 0.31 41.62 -10.37
C PRO A 315 -0.61 41.19 -9.22
N PHE A 316 -1.93 41.17 -9.44
CA PHE A 316 -2.95 40.80 -8.47
C PHE A 316 -4.10 40.01 -9.12
N VAL A 317 -4.81 39.21 -8.33
CA VAL A 317 -5.91 38.34 -8.77
C VAL A 317 -7.15 38.57 -7.91
N SER A 318 -8.32 38.73 -8.52
CA SER A 318 -9.60 38.88 -7.80
C SER A 318 -10.00 37.59 -7.06
N LEU A 319 -10.52 37.69 -5.84
CA LEU A 319 -10.96 36.53 -5.04
C LEU A 319 -12.08 35.71 -5.72
N THR A 320 -12.95 36.37 -6.49
CA THR A 320 -13.99 35.70 -7.30
C THR A 320 -13.38 34.70 -8.29
N LEU A 321 -12.28 35.06 -8.92
CA LEU A 321 -11.55 34.18 -9.82
C LEU A 321 -10.81 33.08 -9.07
N MET A 322 -10.15 33.42 -7.95
CA MET A 322 -9.45 32.45 -7.11
C MET A 322 -10.40 31.40 -6.52
N SER A 323 -11.68 31.73 -6.31
CA SER A 323 -12.68 30.76 -5.83
C SER A 323 -12.82 29.54 -6.73
N ARG A 324 -12.61 29.69 -8.05
CA ARG A 324 -12.63 28.59 -9.03
C ARG A 324 -11.47 27.60 -8.84
N TRP A 325 -10.39 28.04 -8.21
CA TRP A 325 -9.21 27.22 -7.93
C TRP A 325 -9.38 26.30 -6.73
N ARG A 326 -10.47 26.42 -5.96
CA ARG A 326 -10.71 25.60 -4.78
C ARG A 326 -10.58 24.10 -5.05
N ASN A 327 -11.18 23.63 -6.14
CA ASN A 327 -11.18 22.21 -6.51
C ASN A 327 -9.81 21.74 -7.02
N ILE A 328 -9.10 22.61 -7.75
CA ILE A 328 -7.76 22.34 -8.28
C ILE A 328 -6.78 22.15 -7.11
N LEU A 329 -6.78 23.10 -6.17
CA LEU A 329 -5.92 23.11 -4.98
C LEU A 329 -6.34 22.05 -3.92
N GLY A 330 -7.49 21.38 -4.11
CA GLY A 330 -8.06 20.45 -3.14
C GLY A 330 -8.30 21.07 -1.76
N LEU A 331 -8.70 22.34 -1.71
CA LEU A 331 -8.94 23.06 -0.46
C LEU A 331 -10.34 22.77 0.09
N ASN A 332 -10.40 22.30 1.34
CA ASN A 332 -11.68 22.10 2.02
C ASN A 332 -12.35 23.43 2.42
N VAL A 333 -11.55 24.50 2.54
CA VAL A 333 -11.95 25.85 2.99
C VAL A 333 -12.06 26.79 1.79
N PRO A 334 -12.95 27.82 1.81
CA PRO A 334 -12.95 28.86 0.79
C PRO A 334 -11.57 29.52 0.62
N VAL A 335 -11.21 29.84 -0.62
CA VAL A 335 -9.86 30.36 -0.94
C VAL A 335 -9.60 31.69 -0.22
N GLY A 336 -10.58 32.60 -0.14
CA GLY A 336 -10.45 33.84 0.62
C GLY A 336 -10.09 33.61 2.09
N SER A 337 -10.82 32.73 2.78
CA SER A 337 -10.54 32.38 4.18
C SER A 337 -9.19 31.66 4.35
N PHE A 338 -8.70 30.95 3.33
CA PHE A 338 -7.36 30.38 3.34
C PHE A 338 -6.28 31.46 3.23
N LEU A 339 -6.43 32.42 2.31
CA LEU A 339 -5.47 33.51 2.11
C LEU A 339 -5.32 34.38 3.36
N HIS A 340 -6.43 34.68 4.04
CA HIS A 340 -6.41 35.43 5.29
C HIS A 340 -5.59 34.77 6.39
N LYS A 341 -5.37 33.44 6.36
CA LYS A 341 -4.52 32.73 7.34
C LYS A 341 -3.02 33.01 7.18
N TYR A 342 -2.61 33.54 6.02
CA TYR A 342 -1.21 33.73 5.64
C TYR A 342 -0.95 35.18 5.16
N PRO A 343 -1.18 36.20 6.02
CA PRO A 343 -1.06 37.60 5.63
C PRO A 343 0.36 37.99 5.20
N HIS A 344 1.39 37.31 5.73
CA HIS A 344 2.78 37.55 5.37
C HIS A 344 3.16 37.05 3.97
N VAL A 345 2.35 36.18 3.38
CA VAL A 345 2.54 35.63 2.03
C VAL A 345 1.59 36.29 1.03
N PHE A 346 0.34 36.49 1.43
CA PHE A 346 -0.73 37.01 0.60
C PHE A 346 -1.28 38.30 1.18
N HIS A 347 -1.23 39.37 0.39
CA HIS A 347 -1.83 40.65 0.71
C HIS A 347 -3.18 40.77 0.01
N VAL A 348 -4.26 40.63 0.79
CA VAL A 348 -5.65 40.80 0.33
C VAL A 348 -6.07 42.26 0.50
N PHE A 349 -6.55 42.88 -0.56
CA PHE A 349 -6.94 44.30 -0.58
C PHE A 349 -8.18 44.51 -1.47
N VAL A 350 -8.92 45.59 -1.22
CA VAL A 350 -10.03 46.00 -2.11
C VAL A 350 -9.47 46.90 -3.20
N HIS A 351 -9.75 46.59 -4.46
CA HIS A 351 -9.27 47.39 -5.58
C HIS A 351 -9.92 48.78 -5.57
N PRO A 352 -9.13 49.89 -5.58
CA PRO A 352 -9.66 51.25 -5.43
C PRO A 352 -10.80 51.59 -6.41
N PHE A 353 -10.63 51.24 -7.69
CA PHE A 353 -11.59 51.57 -8.74
C PHE A 353 -12.70 50.53 -8.98
N ARG A 354 -12.45 49.24 -8.73
CA ARG A 354 -13.37 48.15 -9.11
C ARG A 354 -14.19 47.63 -7.92
N LYS A 355 -13.91 48.10 -6.70
CA LYS A 355 -14.49 47.62 -5.42
C LYS A 355 -14.42 46.10 -5.20
N ASN A 356 -13.69 45.37 -6.04
CA ASN A 356 -13.49 43.93 -5.94
C ASN A 356 -12.33 43.63 -4.98
N THR A 357 -12.51 42.66 -4.10
CA THR A 357 -11.42 42.10 -3.30
C THR A 357 -10.43 41.33 -4.18
N CYS A 358 -9.18 41.75 -4.15
CA CYS A 358 -8.06 41.20 -4.88
C CYS A 358 -6.97 40.71 -3.90
N CYS A 359 -6.11 39.82 -4.39
CA CYS A 359 -4.96 39.29 -3.67
C CYS A 359 -3.70 39.50 -4.50
N ARG A 360 -2.64 39.99 -3.87
CA ARG A 360 -1.28 40.03 -4.43
C ARG A 360 -0.32 39.27 -3.52
N VAL A 361 0.76 38.77 -4.10
CA VAL A 361 1.84 38.16 -3.33
C VAL A 361 2.70 39.27 -2.71
N THR A 362 3.07 39.13 -1.44
CA THR A 362 3.92 40.11 -0.72
C THR A 362 5.33 40.19 -1.33
N LYS A 363 5.99 41.34 -1.16
CA LYS A 363 7.38 41.55 -1.61
C LYS A 363 8.34 40.52 -1.01
N LYS A 364 8.25 40.31 0.31
CA LYS A 364 9.04 39.32 1.06
C LYS A 364 8.94 37.90 0.48
N MET A 365 7.74 37.45 0.10
CA MET A 365 7.59 36.14 -0.54
C MET A 365 8.27 36.08 -1.91
N LYS A 366 8.15 37.15 -2.72
CA LYS A 366 8.80 37.21 -4.04
C LYS A 366 10.33 37.19 -3.91
N GLU A 367 10.88 37.93 -2.95
CA GLU A 367 12.31 37.95 -2.65
C GLU A 367 12.81 36.54 -2.29
N LEU A 368 12.12 35.82 -1.41
CA LEU A 368 12.50 34.45 -1.06
C LEU A 368 12.45 33.47 -2.24
N ILE A 369 11.48 33.63 -3.14
CA ILE A 369 11.39 32.80 -4.37
C ILE A 369 12.53 33.14 -5.32
N LEU A 370 12.90 34.42 -5.46
CA LEU A 370 14.06 34.84 -6.24
C LEU A 370 15.36 34.28 -5.66
N LEU A 371 15.51 34.31 -4.34
CA LEU A 371 16.63 33.69 -3.63
C LEU A 371 16.71 32.18 -3.92
N GLU A 372 15.60 31.44 -3.81
CA GLU A 372 15.57 30.00 -4.18
C GLU A 372 16.03 29.80 -5.63
N GLY A 373 15.55 30.63 -6.57
CA GLY A 373 15.96 30.56 -7.97
C GLY A 373 17.43 30.88 -8.22
N MET A 374 18.03 31.79 -7.44
CA MET A 374 19.47 32.06 -7.50
C MET A 374 20.29 30.89 -6.97
N VAL A 375 19.88 30.30 -5.85
CA VAL A 375 20.54 29.12 -5.27
C VAL A 375 20.49 27.93 -6.23
N VAL A 376 19.37 27.71 -6.93
CA VAL A 376 19.25 26.68 -7.98
C VAL A 376 20.30 26.85 -9.06
N ARG A 377 20.53 28.09 -9.52
CA ARG A 377 21.55 28.39 -10.55
C ARG A 377 22.97 28.21 -10.02
N GLN A 378 23.23 28.63 -8.78
CA GLN A 378 24.55 28.46 -8.15
C GLN A 378 24.90 26.99 -7.89
N GLN A 379 23.91 26.14 -7.60
CA GLN A 379 24.08 24.71 -7.35
C GLN A 379 24.00 23.83 -8.60
N GLU A 380 24.22 24.39 -9.79
CA GLU A 380 24.15 23.66 -11.06
C GLU A 380 25.06 22.42 -11.09
N MET A 381 26.32 22.55 -10.67
CA MET A 381 27.28 21.44 -10.65
C MET A 381 26.85 20.33 -9.67
N GLU A 382 26.24 20.69 -8.55
CA GLU A 382 25.74 19.72 -7.58
C GLU A 382 24.51 18.98 -8.13
N ALA A 383 23.65 19.68 -8.88
CA ALA A 383 22.55 19.05 -9.61
C ALA A 383 23.05 18.05 -10.66
N VAL A 384 24.10 18.40 -11.42
CA VAL A 384 24.77 17.48 -12.35
C VAL A 384 25.28 16.23 -11.63
N LYS A 385 26.01 16.40 -10.52
CA LYS A 385 26.52 15.27 -9.71
C LYS A 385 25.40 14.35 -9.22
N ARG A 386 24.27 14.90 -8.76
CA ARG A 386 23.11 14.11 -8.33
C ARG A 386 22.51 13.30 -9.47
N VAL A 387 22.35 13.88 -10.66
CA VAL A 387 21.83 13.17 -11.84
C VAL A 387 22.83 12.11 -12.32
N LYS A 388 24.13 12.42 -12.34
CA LYS A 388 25.22 11.50 -12.71
C LYS A 388 25.22 10.28 -11.79
N LYS A 389 25.22 10.50 -10.46
CA LYS A 389 25.11 9.42 -9.46
C LYS A 389 23.83 8.59 -9.64
N LEU A 390 22.70 9.23 -9.89
CA LEU A 390 21.44 8.53 -10.10
C LEU A 390 21.47 7.61 -11.33
N LEU A 391 22.09 8.06 -12.43
CA LEU A 391 22.32 7.22 -13.62
C LEU A 391 23.34 6.11 -13.35
N MET A 392 24.39 6.38 -12.58
CA MET A 392 25.38 5.37 -12.21
C MET A 392 24.79 4.23 -11.37
N MET A 393 23.75 4.50 -10.57
CA MET A 393 23.00 3.47 -9.85
C MET A 393 22.05 2.65 -10.74
N SER A 394 21.72 3.13 -11.94
CA SER A 394 20.85 2.41 -12.87
C SER A 394 21.54 1.18 -13.44
N VAL A 395 20.79 0.09 -13.62
CA VAL A 395 21.29 -1.18 -14.17
C VAL A 395 21.83 -0.98 -15.59
N SER A 396 21.16 -0.16 -16.40
CA SER A 396 21.54 0.12 -17.79
C SER A 396 22.37 1.40 -17.95
N GLY A 397 22.66 2.12 -16.85
CA GLY A 397 23.26 3.46 -16.94
C GLY A 397 22.34 4.49 -17.60
N SER A 398 21.04 4.21 -17.67
CA SER A 398 20.05 5.03 -18.35
C SER A 398 18.75 5.14 -17.56
N LEU A 399 18.07 6.28 -17.71
CA LEU A 399 16.84 6.59 -17.00
C LEU A 399 15.84 7.30 -17.91
N ARG A 400 14.56 7.04 -17.67
CA ARG A 400 13.49 7.77 -18.35
C ARG A 400 13.43 9.21 -17.86
N LEU A 401 13.41 10.17 -18.78
CA LEU A 401 13.28 11.60 -18.51
C LEU A 401 12.00 11.92 -17.73
N HIS A 402 10.92 11.16 -17.96
CA HIS A 402 9.71 11.28 -17.16
C HIS A 402 9.94 10.97 -15.67
N ALA A 403 10.75 9.97 -15.33
CA ALA A 403 11.04 9.64 -13.94
C ALA A 403 11.82 10.77 -13.25
N LEU A 404 12.84 11.33 -13.92
CA LEU A 404 13.58 12.52 -13.43
C LEU A 404 12.66 13.72 -13.22
N ARG A 405 11.71 13.95 -14.14
CA ARG A 405 10.73 15.03 -14.04
C ARG A 405 9.79 14.86 -12.83
N MET A 406 9.48 13.63 -12.43
CA MET A 406 8.63 13.37 -11.25
C MET A 406 9.31 13.74 -9.93
N ILE A 407 10.64 13.56 -9.83
CA ILE A 407 11.44 13.90 -8.63
C ILE A 407 12.26 15.18 -8.78
N ARG A 408 11.91 16.02 -9.77
CA ARG A 408 12.67 17.21 -10.16
C ARG A 408 12.89 18.17 -8.99
N ARG A 409 11.84 18.39 -8.19
CA ARG A 409 11.87 19.28 -7.02
C ARG A 409 12.73 18.69 -5.91
N GLU A 410 12.64 17.38 -5.70
CA GLU A 410 13.35 16.63 -4.66
C GLU A 410 14.86 16.60 -4.96
N LEU A 411 15.26 16.48 -6.24
CA LEU A 411 16.66 16.57 -6.68
C LEU A 411 17.21 18.00 -6.74
N GLY A 412 16.33 19.00 -6.72
CA GLY A 412 16.72 20.41 -6.82
C GLY A 412 17.02 20.89 -8.23
N LEU A 413 16.42 20.26 -9.24
CA LEU A 413 16.66 20.58 -10.64
C LEU A 413 15.86 21.82 -11.10
N PRO A 414 16.41 22.65 -12.00
CA PRO A 414 15.71 23.75 -12.68
C PRO A 414 14.44 23.27 -13.42
N GLU A 415 13.54 24.20 -13.75
CA GLU A 415 12.33 23.85 -14.54
C GLU A 415 12.68 23.42 -15.96
N ASP A 416 13.74 24.01 -16.51
CA ASP A 416 14.33 23.84 -17.82
C ASP A 416 15.54 22.87 -17.82
N PHE A 417 15.64 21.98 -16.83
CA PHE A 417 16.78 21.07 -16.64
C PHE A 417 17.14 20.23 -17.87
N ARG A 418 16.20 20.00 -18.78
CA ARG A 418 16.46 19.30 -20.04
C ARG A 418 17.51 20.04 -20.89
N ASP A 419 17.39 21.36 -20.98
CA ASP A 419 18.29 22.16 -21.81
C ASP A 419 19.43 22.70 -20.93
N SER A 420 19.11 23.19 -19.73
CA SER A 420 20.07 23.83 -18.83
C SER A 420 21.09 22.86 -18.22
N ILE A 421 20.72 21.59 -17.99
CA ILE A 421 21.61 20.56 -17.42
C ILE A 421 21.94 19.53 -18.49
N LEU A 422 20.95 18.82 -19.03
CA LEU A 422 21.25 17.70 -19.93
C LEU A 422 21.80 18.17 -21.29
N GLY A 423 21.32 19.30 -21.81
CA GLY A 423 21.82 19.89 -23.06
C GLY A 423 23.21 20.55 -22.90
N LYS A 424 23.43 21.26 -21.80
CA LYS A 424 24.69 21.95 -21.51
C LYS A 424 25.85 21.01 -21.18
N PHE A 425 25.58 19.91 -20.47
CA PHE A 425 26.58 18.93 -20.06
C PHE A 425 26.55 17.68 -20.96
N SER A 426 26.68 17.89 -22.27
CA SER A 426 26.63 16.82 -23.28
C SER A 426 27.80 15.82 -23.21
N GLY A 427 28.87 16.18 -22.49
CA GLY A 427 29.99 15.27 -22.19
C GLY A 427 29.64 14.22 -21.13
N ASP A 428 28.74 14.55 -20.20
CA ASP A 428 28.29 13.65 -19.14
C ASP A 428 27.02 12.89 -19.52
N PHE A 429 26.10 13.56 -20.23
CA PHE A 429 24.77 13.04 -20.54
C PHE A 429 24.50 12.98 -22.03
N LYS A 430 23.90 11.88 -22.47
CA LYS A 430 23.39 11.71 -23.83
C LYS A 430 21.89 11.51 -23.79
N LEU A 431 21.16 12.34 -24.54
CA LEU A 431 19.73 12.16 -24.72
C LEU A 431 19.50 11.22 -25.91
N VAL A 432 19.02 10.01 -25.65
CA VAL A 432 18.65 9.04 -26.69
C VAL A 432 17.16 9.15 -26.98
N GLY A 433 16.84 9.63 -28.19
CA GLY A 433 15.48 9.99 -28.58
C GLY A 433 14.96 11.21 -27.82
N LEU A 434 13.69 11.17 -27.38
CA LEU A 434 13.05 12.26 -26.64
C LEU A 434 12.82 11.95 -25.16
N GLU A 435 13.06 10.72 -24.72
CA GLU A 435 12.58 10.24 -23.42
C GLU A 435 13.61 9.53 -22.55
N VAL A 436 14.81 9.22 -23.05
CA VAL A 436 15.84 8.47 -22.29
C VAL A 436 17.11 9.28 -22.15
N VAL A 437 17.61 9.38 -20.92
CA VAL A 437 18.90 9.98 -20.58
C VAL A 437 19.87 8.86 -20.30
N GLU A 438 20.99 8.83 -20.99
CA GLU A 438 22.09 7.88 -20.80
C GLU A 438 23.32 8.59 -20.25
N LEU A 439 24.05 7.86 -19.40
CA LEU A 439 25.35 8.28 -18.91
C LEU A 439 26.41 8.00 -19.98
N VAL A 440 27.18 9.03 -20.35
CA VAL A 440 28.29 8.90 -21.32
C VAL A 440 29.56 8.47 -20.60
N ASP A 441 29.91 9.21 -19.55
CA ASP A 441 31.16 9.02 -18.81
C ASP A 441 30.90 8.55 -17.38
N TRP A 442 31.61 7.50 -16.98
CA TRP A 442 31.53 6.95 -15.62
C TRP A 442 32.61 7.58 -14.75
N ASP A 443 32.16 8.35 -13.76
CA ASP A 443 33.06 9.02 -12.82
C ASP A 443 33.27 8.15 -11.58
N ALA A 444 34.47 7.58 -11.44
CA ALA A 444 34.82 6.73 -10.31
C ALA A 444 34.86 7.49 -8.97
N GLU A 445 35.18 8.79 -8.98
CA GLU A 445 35.29 9.62 -7.76
C GLU A 445 33.91 9.84 -7.12
N LEU A 446 32.86 9.90 -7.95
CA LEU A 446 31.47 10.00 -7.49
C LEU A 446 30.91 8.67 -6.97
N GLY A 447 31.61 7.55 -7.18
CA GLY A 447 31.16 6.19 -6.83
C GLY A 447 31.14 5.85 -5.33
N LEU A 448 31.47 6.80 -4.45
CA LEU A 448 31.34 6.64 -3.00
C LEU A 448 29.91 6.96 -2.54
N ALA A 449 29.27 5.98 -1.91
CA ALA A 449 27.93 6.10 -1.34
C ALA A 449 27.97 6.81 0.02
N GLU A 450 26.89 7.48 0.38
CA GLU A 450 26.80 8.30 1.59
C GLU A 450 26.95 7.45 2.87
N VAL A 451 26.41 6.22 2.85
CA VAL A 451 26.61 5.28 3.95
C VAL A 451 28.08 4.87 4.13
N GLU A 452 28.89 4.87 3.07
CA GLU A 452 30.31 4.54 3.16
C GLU A 452 31.10 5.67 3.81
N LYS A 453 30.79 6.92 3.46
CA LYS A 453 31.36 8.11 4.13
C LYS A 453 30.99 8.16 5.61
N TRP A 454 29.76 7.79 5.95
CA TRP A 454 29.36 7.66 7.34
C TRP A 454 30.21 6.62 8.07
N ARG A 455 30.43 5.43 7.49
CA ARG A 455 31.30 4.40 8.11
C ARG A 455 32.73 4.91 8.31
N GLU A 456 33.29 5.59 7.32
CA GLU A 456 34.63 6.19 7.40
C GLU A 456 34.75 7.19 8.56
N ARG A 457 33.75 8.06 8.74
CA ARG A 457 33.67 8.96 9.91
C ARG A 457 33.57 8.18 11.21
N GLU A 458 32.76 7.14 11.29
CA GLU A 458 32.64 6.34 12.52
C GLU A 458 33.95 5.61 12.89
N TYR A 459 34.74 5.19 11.91
CA TYR A 459 36.07 4.60 12.16
C TYR A 459 37.07 5.63 12.69
N THR A 460 37.14 6.78 12.03
CA THR A 460 38.15 7.81 12.29
C THR A 460 37.84 8.63 13.53
N GLU A 461 36.57 8.96 13.76
CA GLU A 461 36.16 9.86 14.85
C GLU A 461 35.80 9.11 16.14
N LYS A 462 35.24 7.89 16.03
CA LYS A 462 34.74 7.13 17.19
C LYS A 462 35.51 5.84 17.48
N TRP A 463 36.54 5.52 16.70
CA TRP A 463 37.42 4.35 16.91
C TRP A 463 36.67 3.03 17.06
N LEU A 464 35.52 2.88 16.39
CA LEU A 464 34.71 1.67 16.45
C LEU A 464 35.32 0.54 15.60
N SER A 465 35.15 -0.70 16.02
CA SER A 465 35.74 -1.88 15.36
C SER A 465 35.32 -1.99 13.88
N GLU A 466 36.32 -2.13 12.98
CA GLU A 466 36.09 -2.31 11.54
C GLU A 466 35.11 -3.44 11.26
N PHE A 467 35.24 -4.55 12.01
CA PHE A 467 34.46 -5.77 11.85
C PHE A 467 32.95 -5.56 12.00
N GLU A 468 32.51 -4.63 12.85
CA GLU A 468 31.09 -4.45 13.16
C GLU A 468 30.41 -3.42 12.26
N ILE A 469 31.15 -2.42 11.80
CA ILE A 469 30.61 -1.31 11.02
C ILE A 469 30.82 -1.48 9.51
N LYS A 470 31.64 -2.45 9.08
CA LYS A 470 32.03 -2.67 7.67
C LYS A 470 30.87 -2.61 6.68
N PHE A 471 29.73 -3.16 7.08
CA PHE A 471 28.52 -3.24 6.27
C PHE A 471 27.31 -2.62 6.95
N ALA A 472 27.53 -1.83 8.00
CA ALA A 472 26.47 -1.29 8.82
C ALA A 472 25.80 -0.06 8.17
N PHE A 473 24.54 0.15 8.51
CA PHE A 473 23.80 1.38 8.27
C PHE A 473 23.58 2.10 9.59
N PRO A 474 23.53 3.44 9.60
CA PRO A 474 23.09 4.19 10.76
C PRO A 474 21.63 3.83 11.09
N ILE A 475 21.32 3.69 12.38
CA ILE A 475 19.99 3.28 12.86
C ILE A 475 19.52 4.28 13.92
N GLY A 476 18.33 4.84 13.75
CA GLY A 476 17.64 5.62 14.77
C GLY A 476 16.19 5.16 14.93
N PHE A 477 15.81 4.70 16.12
CA PHE A 477 14.42 4.31 16.40
C PHE A 477 13.61 5.48 16.99
N PRO A 478 12.31 5.60 16.67
CA PRO A 478 11.47 6.63 17.26
C PRO A 478 11.23 6.35 18.76
N THR A 479 10.96 7.40 19.52
CA THR A 479 10.57 7.30 20.93
C THR A 479 9.34 6.38 21.07
N GLY A 480 9.43 5.38 21.95
CA GLY A 480 8.36 4.40 22.16
C GLY A 480 8.37 3.20 21.19
N PHE A 481 9.42 3.02 20.38
CA PHE A 481 9.60 1.82 19.58
C PHE A 481 9.75 0.57 20.48
N LYS A 482 8.83 -0.39 20.32
CA LYS A 482 8.86 -1.65 21.08
C LYS A 482 9.79 -2.64 20.40
N ILE A 483 10.94 -2.89 21.02
CA ILE A 483 11.90 -3.90 20.57
C ILE A 483 11.37 -5.28 20.97
N GLU A 484 11.00 -6.09 19.97
CA GLU A 484 10.58 -7.47 20.20
C GLU A 484 11.77 -8.37 20.55
N ARG A 485 11.52 -9.48 21.28
CA ARG A 485 12.55 -10.49 21.55
C ARG A 485 13.12 -11.03 20.23
N GLY A 486 14.44 -11.09 20.11
CA GLY A 486 15.11 -11.52 18.87
C GLY A 486 15.23 -10.42 17.80
N PHE A 487 14.69 -9.21 18.01
CA PHE A 487 14.85 -8.12 17.04
C PHE A 487 16.28 -7.59 16.99
N ARG A 488 16.95 -7.45 18.15
CA ARG A 488 18.34 -6.96 18.23
C ARG A 488 19.31 -7.91 17.54
N GLU A 489 19.18 -9.21 17.75
CA GLU A 489 20.02 -10.23 17.13
C GLU A 489 19.79 -10.27 15.61
N ARG A 490 18.54 -10.23 15.16
CA ARG A 490 18.21 -10.14 13.72
C ARG A 490 18.80 -8.88 13.08
N LEU A 491 18.69 -7.74 13.76
CA LEU A 491 19.26 -6.48 13.27
C LEU A 491 20.79 -6.55 13.20
N LYS A 492 21.44 -7.09 14.25
CA LYS A 492 22.90 -7.30 14.29
C LYS A 492 23.37 -8.20 13.16
N ASN A 493 22.66 -9.31 12.92
CA ASN A 493 22.94 -10.22 11.81
C ASN A 493 22.76 -9.52 10.46
N TRP A 494 21.68 -8.77 10.28
CA TRP A 494 21.42 -8.00 9.05
C TRP A 494 22.50 -6.94 8.79
N GLN A 495 22.95 -6.24 9.83
CA GLN A 495 24.04 -5.26 9.72
C GLN A 495 25.37 -5.90 9.32
N ARG A 496 25.64 -7.15 9.73
CA ARG A 496 26.84 -7.92 9.36
C ARG A 496 26.78 -8.57 7.98
N LEU A 497 25.61 -8.65 7.35
CA LEU A 497 25.49 -9.19 5.98
C LEU A 497 26.39 -8.42 5.00
N SER A 498 26.97 -9.12 4.04
CA SER A 498 27.76 -8.50 2.95
C SER A 498 27.01 -7.34 2.30
N TYR A 499 27.64 -6.19 2.22
CA TYR A 499 27.12 -5.01 1.52
C TYR A 499 27.63 -5.01 0.08
N THR A 500 26.71 -4.93 -0.88
CA THR A 500 27.03 -4.66 -2.30
C THR A 500 26.81 -3.18 -2.55
N LYS A 501 27.81 -2.50 -3.12
CA LYS A 501 27.72 -1.05 -3.32
C LYS A 501 26.61 -0.69 -4.32
N PRO A 502 25.86 0.42 -4.13
CA PRO A 502 24.85 0.88 -5.09
C PRO A 502 25.39 1.05 -6.51
N TYR A 503 26.63 1.52 -6.63
CA TYR A 503 27.30 1.81 -7.91
C TYR A 503 28.01 0.60 -8.53
N GLU A 504 28.02 -0.56 -7.86
CA GLU A 504 28.72 -1.75 -8.36
C GLU A 504 27.85 -2.49 -9.39
N ARG A 505 28.34 -2.58 -10.63
CA ARG A 505 27.67 -3.24 -11.77
C ARG A 505 27.70 -4.78 -11.73
N LYS A 506 27.73 -5.38 -10.54
CA LYS A 506 27.65 -6.85 -10.41
C LYS A 506 26.26 -7.32 -10.85
N GLU A 507 26.26 -8.40 -11.66
CA GLU A 507 25.06 -9.11 -12.08
C GLU A 507 24.07 -9.20 -10.91
N VAL A 508 22.81 -8.83 -11.19
CA VAL A 508 21.67 -8.94 -10.28
C VAL A 508 21.87 -10.17 -9.40
N VAL A 509 22.09 -9.97 -8.09
CA VAL A 509 22.31 -11.05 -7.12
C VAL A 509 21.17 -12.04 -7.33
N ARG A 510 21.45 -13.15 -8.01
CA ARG A 510 20.40 -14.08 -8.41
C ARG A 510 19.83 -14.63 -7.12
N VAL A 511 18.52 -14.47 -6.92
CA VAL A 511 17.74 -14.93 -5.73
C VAL A 511 17.86 -16.45 -5.46
N ARG A 512 18.64 -17.17 -6.28
CA ARG A 512 18.76 -18.63 -6.33
C ARG A 512 19.80 -19.23 -5.36
N THR A 513 20.59 -18.43 -4.63
CA THR A 513 21.51 -18.92 -3.60
C THR A 513 20.95 -18.77 -2.19
N CYS A 514 21.31 -19.68 -1.28
CA CYS A 514 21.00 -19.59 0.15
C CYS A 514 21.54 -18.25 0.73
N GLY A 515 20.67 -17.50 1.43
CA GLY A 515 20.98 -16.13 1.89
C GLY A 515 20.93 -15.05 0.80
N GLY A 516 20.61 -15.39 -0.45
CA GLY A 516 20.53 -14.45 -1.57
C GLY A 516 19.42 -13.40 -1.41
N ILE A 517 18.30 -13.76 -0.76
CA ILE A 517 17.17 -12.84 -0.52
C ILE A 517 17.58 -11.70 0.41
N GLU A 518 18.23 -11.99 1.54
CA GLU A 518 18.61 -10.95 2.51
C GLU A 518 19.70 -10.03 1.97
N ARG A 519 20.66 -10.57 1.20
CA ARG A 519 21.67 -9.77 0.50
C ARG A 519 21.04 -8.88 -0.57
N TYR A 520 20.06 -9.39 -1.29
CA TYR A 520 19.30 -8.63 -2.27
C TYR A 520 18.49 -7.51 -1.62
N GLU A 521 17.79 -7.80 -0.50
CA GLU A 521 17.09 -6.80 0.30
C GLU A 521 18.06 -5.73 0.83
N LYS A 522 19.26 -6.12 1.29
CA LYS A 522 20.29 -5.19 1.76
C LYS A 522 20.81 -4.29 0.64
N ARG A 523 21.02 -4.82 -0.57
CA ARG A 523 21.37 -4.00 -1.75
C ARG A 523 20.25 -3.03 -2.11
N ALA A 524 18.99 -3.47 -2.10
CA ALA A 524 17.86 -2.60 -2.37
C ALA A 524 17.74 -1.47 -1.32
N VAL A 525 18.00 -1.76 -0.03
CA VAL A 525 18.09 -0.75 1.02
C VAL A 525 19.25 0.22 0.76
N ALA A 526 20.42 -0.27 0.35
CA ALA A 526 21.56 0.58 -0.01
C ALA A 526 21.21 1.56 -1.13
N ILE A 527 20.55 1.10 -2.19
CA ILE A 527 20.14 1.94 -3.32
C ILE A 527 19.10 2.98 -2.89
N LEU A 528 18.09 2.58 -2.10
CA LEU A 528 17.08 3.51 -1.60
C LEU A 528 17.66 4.55 -0.63
N HIS A 529 18.60 4.12 0.22
CA HIS A 529 19.34 4.98 1.12
C HIS A 529 20.15 6.03 0.35
N GLU A 530 20.89 5.60 -0.67
CA GLU A 530 21.66 6.50 -1.52
C GLU A 530 20.74 7.45 -2.30
N LEU A 531 19.68 6.94 -2.91
CA LEU A 531 18.70 7.76 -3.64
C LEU A 531 18.07 8.85 -2.77
N LEU A 532 17.65 8.51 -1.54
CA LEU A 532 17.14 9.51 -0.60
C LEU A 532 18.24 10.48 -0.19
N SER A 533 19.47 10.00 -0.02
CA SER A 533 20.63 10.85 0.27
C SER A 533 20.97 11.84 -0.84
N LEU A 534 20.67 11.53 -2.11
CA LEU A 534 20.82 12.47 -3.23
C LEU A 534 19.77 13.59 -3.22
N THR A 535 18.64 13.41 -2.55
CA THR A 535 17.59 14.44 -2.52
C THR A 535 17.92 15.58 -1.56
N VAL A 536 17.49 16.78 -1.92
CA VAL A 536 17.77 18.02 -1.17
C VAL A 536 17.25 17.95 0.25
N GLU A 537 16.04 17.44 0.44
CA GLU A 537 15.36 17.33 1.74
C GLU A 537 15.45 15.90 2.31
N LYS A 538 16.26 14.99 1.73
CA LYS A 538 16.41 13.59 2.19
C LYS A 538 15.07 12.85 2.35
N MET A 539 14.11 13.17 1.47
CA MET A 539 12.75 12.63 1.46
C MET A 539 12.18 12.60 0.04
N VAL A 540 11.30 11.62 -0.24
CA VAL A 540 10.63 11.43 -1.54
C VAL A 540 9.25 10.79 -1.31
N GLU A 541 8.31 10.98 -2.24
CA GLU A 541 7.04 10.24 -2.23
C GLU A 541 7.23 8.77 -2.66
N VAL A 542 6.59 7.83 -1.96
CA VAL A 542 6.73 6.39 -2.25
C VAL A 542 6.27 6.04 -3.66
N ASP A 543 5.25 6.74 -4.17
CA ASP A 543 4.76 6.54 -5.54
C ASP A 543 5.78 7.00 -6.59
N GLN A 544 6.55 8.06 -6.30
CA GLN A 544 7.62 8.54 -7.17
C GLN A 544 8.77 7.51 -7.23
N LEU A 545 9.12 6.88 -6.11
CA LEU A 545 10.12 5.81 -6.07
C LEU A 545 9.74 4.60 -6.94
N ALA A 546 8.45 4.31 -7.09
CA ALA A 546 7.98 3.20 -7.91
C ALA A 546 8.35 3.36 -9.40
N HIS A 547 8.55 4.59 -9.90
CA HIS A 547 8.96 4.84 -11.27
C HIS A 547 10.40 4.40 -11.56
N PHE A 548 11.28 4.44 -10.55
CA PHE A 548 12.69 4.03 -10.63
C PHE A 548 12.91 2.54 -10.36
N ARG A 549 11.87 1.84 -9.93
CA ARG A 549 11.95 0.44 -9.48
C ARG A 549 12.64 -0.49 -10.48
N ARG A 550 12.25 -0.41 -11.76
CA ARG A 550 12.82 -1.27 -12.83
C ARG A 550 14.24 -0.84 -13.17
N ASP A 551 14.45 0.46 -13.32
CA ASP A 551 15.72 1.03 -13.78
C ASP A 551 16.84 0.82 -12.73
N LEU A 552 16.50 0.83 -11.44
CA LEU A 552 17.41 0.52 -10.33
C LEU A 552 17.51 -0.97 -9.97
N GLY A 553 16.82 -1.85 -10.71
CA GLY A 553 16.86 -3.30 -10.47
C GLY A 553 16.24 -3.74 -9.14
N ILE A 554 15.23 -3.03 -8.63
CA ILE A 554 14.50 -3.34 -7.38
C ILE A 554 13.26 -4.17 -7.68
N GLU A 555 13.37 -5.49 -7.62
CA GLU A 555 12.29 -6.45 -7.85
C GLU A 555 11.41 -6.63 -6.61
N VAL A 556 11.81 -6.13 -5.43
CA VAL A 556 11.00 -6.16 -4.21
C VAL A 556 9.93 -5.07 -4.23
N ASN A 557 8.85 -5.26 -3.47
CA ASN A 557 7.90 -4.19 -3.20
C ASN A 557 8.55 -3.12 -2.30
N VAL A 558 8.78 -1.92 -2.85
CA VAL A 558 9.44 -0.79 -2.17
C VAL A 558 8.76 -0.45 -0.84
N ARG A 559 7.42 -0.43 -0.80
CA ARG A 559 6.68 -0.08 0.43
C ARG A 559 6.90 -1.11 1.54
N GLU A 560 6.90 -2.39 1.18
CA GLU A 560 7.17 -3.48 2.12
C GLU A 560 8.61 -3.41 2.65
N LEU A 561 9.57 -3.14 1.76
CA LEU A 561 10.98 -3.01 2.11
C LEU A 561 11.21 -1.84 3.10
N LEU A 562 10.67 -0.66 2.80
CA LEU A 562 10.77 0.51 3.67
C LEU A 562 10.19 0.25 5.08
N LEU A 563 9.07 -0.48 5.17
CA LEU A 563 8.43 -0.80 6.46
C LEU A 563 9.19 -1.86 7.27
N ARG A 564 10.02 -2.69 6.64
CA ARG A 564 10.87 -3.67 7.35
C ARG A 564 12.08 -3.03 8.03
N HIS A 565 12.48 -1.83 7.61
CA HIS A 565 13.64 -1.11 8.14
C HIS A 565 13.23 0.23 8.79
N PRO A 566 12.38 0.22 9.84
CA PRO A 566 11.85 1.43 10.47
C PRO A 566 12.91 2.26 11.21
N GLY A 567 14.10 1.70 11.44
CA GLY A 567 15.23 2.42 12.04
C GLY A 567 16.06 3.23 11.04
N ILE A 568 15.90 2.97 9.74
CA ILE A 568 16.57 3.73 8.65
C ILE A 568 15.55 4.66 8.00
N PHE A 569 14.36 4.13 7.68
CA PHE A 569 13.32 4.86 6.97
C PHE A 569 12.12 5.15 7.86
N TYR A 570 11.51 6.32 7.64
CA TYR A 570 10.21 6.64 8.21
C TYR A 570 9.20 6.94 7.09
N ILE A 571 8.02 6.33 7.15
CA ILE A 571 6.91 6.65 6.23
C ILE A 571 5.87 7.49 6.95
N SER A 572 5.65 8.72 6.48
CA SER A 572 4.53 9.54 6.92
C SER A 572 3.29 9.27 6.07
N THR A 573 2.14 9.17 6.74
CA THR A 573 0.81 9.09 6.13
C THR A 573 0.08 10.44 6.16
N LYS A 574 0.79 11.52 6.52
CA LYS A 574 0.21 12.87 6.61
C LYS A 574 0.17 13.49 5.22
N GLY A 575 -0.91 13.26 4.49
CA GLY A 575 -1.01 13.77 3.12
C GLY A 575 -2.07 13.05 2.32
N LYS A 576 -2.07 13.30 1.01
CA LYS A 576 -2.76 12.44 0.04
C LYS A 576 -1.87 11.26 -0.36
N THR A 577 -0.58 11.53 -0.47
CA THR A 577 0.51 10.61 -0.83
C THR A 577 1.28 10.16 0.42
N LEU A 578 2.00 9.04 0.29
CA LEU A 578 2.90 8.53 1.32
C LEU A 578 4.30 9.08 1.05
N THR A 579 4.92 9.71 2.05
CA THR A 579 6.28 10.28 1.93
C THR A 579 7.23 9.49 2.82
N VAL A 580 8.38 9.10 2.27
CA VAL A 580 9.45 8.44 3.01
C VAL A 580 10.54 9.45 3.35
N PHE A 581 11.06 9.36 4.57
CA PHE A 581 12.15 10.15 5.11
C PHE A 581 13.32 9.25 5.48
N LEU A 582 14.53 9.73 5.27
CA LEU A 582 15.73 9.12 5.81
C LEU A 582 15.93 9.59 7.26
N ARG A 583 15.90 8.68 8.24
CA ARG A 583 15.85 9.07 9.66
C ARG A 583 17.14 9.72 10.14
N GLU A 584 18.28 9.16 9.77
CA GLU A 584 19.59 9.64 10.21
C GLU A 584 19.86 11.10 9.79
N ALA A 585 19.21 11.58 8.74
CA ALA A 585 19.44 12.91 8.21
C ALA A 585 18.74 14.01 9.02
N TYR A 586 17.90 13.65 10.00
CA TYR A 586 17.04 14.58 10.71
C TYR A 586 17.24 14.56 12.23
N ARG A 587 17.25 15.75 12.83
CA ARG A 587 17.21 15.96 14.28
C ARG A 587 16.15 17.00 14.63
N LYS A 588 15.23 16.66 15.55
CA LYS A 588 14.10 17.52 15.99
C LYS A 588 13.25 18.11 14.82
N GLY A 589 13.18 17.42 13.68
CA GLY A 589 12.40 17.86 12.51
C GLY A 589 13.09 18.89 11.60
N GLY A 590 14.41 19.09 11.76
CA GLY A 590 15.28 19.78 10.80
C GLY A 590 16.36 18.84 10.28
N LEU A 591 16.96 19.19 9.14
CA LEU A 591 18.08 18.47 8.53
C LEU A 591 19.37 18.69 9.35
N ILE A 592 20.15 17.64 9.60
CA ILE A 592 21.41 17.72 10.36
C ILE A 592 22.48 18.47 9.56
N GLU A 593 22.64 18.11 8.29
CA GLU A 593 23.57 18.77 7.36
C GLU A 593 22.73 19.58 6.35
N PRO A 594 22.41 20.86 6.65
CA PRO A 594 21.63 21.69 5.76
C PRO A 594 22.42 21.99 4.47
N ASN A 595 21.73 22.05 3.34
CA ASN A 595 22.28 22.59 2.10
C ASN A 595 21.63 23.96 1.79
N PRO A 596 22.30 24.82 1.00
CA PRO A 596 21.78 26.14 0.63
C PRO A 596 20.35 26.11 0.09
N MET A 597 20.01 25.05 -0.67
CA MET A 597 18.69 24.90 -1.25
C MET A 597 17.61 24.58 -0.20
N TYR A 598 17.93 23.76 0.78
CA TYR A 598 17.09 23.46 1.93
C TYR A 598 16.88 24.71 2.79
N GLU A 599 17.93 25.51 3.01
CA GLU A 599 17.83 26.77 3.76
C GLU A 599 16.89 27.76 3.07
N ALA A 600 17.04 27.96 1.75
CA ALA A 600 16.14 28.79 0.98
C ALA A 600 14.67 28.33 1.11
N ARG A 601 14.43 27.02 0.96
CA ARG A 601 13.09 26.41 1.14
C ARG A 601 12.58 26.55 2.56
N ARG A 602 13.46 26.43 3.55
CA ARG A 602 13.13 26.56 4.97
C ARG A 602 12.72 28.00 5.31
N ASN A 603 13.36 29.00 4.71
CA ASN A 603 12.98 30.40 4.86
C ASN A 603 11.57 30.67 4.32
N ILE A 604 11.23 30.10 3.16
CA ILE A 604 9.86 30.15 2.62
C ILE A 604 8.88 29.46 3.57
N LEU A 605 9.23 28.28 4.08
CA LEU A 605 8.40 27.55 5.04
C LEU A 605 8.17 28.37 6.32
N ASN A 606 9.21 28.99 6.86
CA ASN A 606 9.12 29.83 8.05
C ASN A 606 8.16 31.00 7.84
N LEU A 607 8.22 31.67 6.68
CA LEU A 607 7.28 32.73 6.31
C LEU A 607 5.82 32.25 6.31
N VAL A 608 5.57 31.05 5.78
CA VAL A 608 4.24 30.41 5.79
C VAL A 608 3.80 30.08 7.23
N LEU A 609 4.71 29.65 8.09
CA LEU A 609 4.39 29.24 9.46
C LEU A 609 4.13 30.40 10.43
N LEU A 610 4.56 31.63 10.12
CA LEU A 610 4.24 32.82 10.94
C LEU A 610 2.72 33.00 11.14
N GLY A 611 1.92 32.65 10.12
CA GLY A 611 0.45 32.70 10.16
C GLY A 611 -0.10 34.08 10.55
N CYS A 612 -1.35 34.15 11.03
CA CYS A 612 -1.92 35.40 11.55
C CYS A 612 -1.46 35.73 12.98
N ARG A 613 -1.12 34.73 13.80
CA ARG A 613 -0.99 34.92 15.27
C ARG A 613 0.21 35.81 15.65
N LYS A 614 1.24 35.90 14.81
CA LYS A 614 2.42 36.75 15.02
C LYS A 614 2.30 38.16 14.42
N THR A 615 1.20 38.50 13.76
CA THR A 615 0.99 39.85 13.20
C THR A 615 0.87 40.92 14.29
N ARG A 616 0.29 40.60 15.46
CA ARG A 616 0.19 41.53 16.59
C ARG A 616 1.54 41.87 17.22
N THR A 617 2.53 40.99 17.14
CA THR A 617 3.84 41.19 17.78
C THR A 617 4.79 42.01 16.90
N LEU A 618 4.66 41.91 15.57
CA LEU A 618 5.48 42.70 14.63
C LEU A 618 4.96 44.15 14.49
N LEU A 619 3.63 44.36 14.51
CA LEU A 619 3.06 45.72 14.48
C LEU A 619 3.40 46.57 15.72
N ALA A 620 3.88 45.95 16.80
CA ALA A 620 4.38 46.66 17.99
C ALA A 620 5.90 46.91 17.96
N GLY A 621 6.63 46.32 17.00
CA GLY A 621 8.09 46.43 16.88
C GLY A 621 8.58 47.29 15.72
N ASP A 622 7.69 47.69 14.79
CA ASP A 622 8.06 48.46 13.60
C ASP A 622 8.30 49.97 13.88
N GLU A 623 8.21 50.44 15.14
CA GLU A 623 8.60 51.81 15.53
C GLU A 623 10.00 51.92 16.14
N ALA A 624 10.76 50.83 16.28
CA ALA A 624 12.13 50.93 16.77
C ALA A 624 13.07 49.90 16.12
N LYS A 625 14.04 50.43 15.38
CA LYS A 625 15.27 49.80 14.82
C LYS A 625 15.21 49.38 13.35
N GLU A 626 15.38 50.38 12.48
CA GLU A 626 16.34 50.22 11.38
C GLU A 626 17.77 50.17 11.99
N GLU A 627 18.64 49.40 11.34
CA GLU A 627 20.05 49.11 11.68
C GLU A 627 20.33 47.88 12.57
N SER A 628 20.93 46.87 11.91
CA SER A 628 21.63 45.69 12.45
C SER A 628 20.77 44.58 13.11
N ASN A 629 20.58 43.47 12.41
CA ASN A 629 21.29 42.21 12.70
C ASN A 629 20.62 40.97 12.09
N VAL A 630 21.51 40.08 11.63
CA VAL A 630 21.28 38.68 11.29
C VAL A 630 20.42 38.02 12.35
N VAL A 631 19.24 37.52 11.98
CA VAL A 631 18.38 36.74 12.87
C VAL A 631 19.01 35.35 13.04
N VAL A 632 19.97 35.25 13.95
CA VAL A 632 20.29 34.01 14.65
C VAL A 632 19.06 33.65 15.47
N CYS A 633 18.38 32.57 15.11
CA CYS A 633 17.34 32.02 15.98
C CYS A 633 18.04 31.35 17.16
N GLU A 634 17.98 31.98 18.33
CA GLU A 634 18.28 31.32 19.61
C GLU A 634 17.43 30.06 19.72
N VAL A 635 18.11 28.93 19.77
CA VAL A 635 17.56 27.65 20.19
C VAL A 635 17.56 27.70 21.70
N ASN A 636 16.39 27.66 22.34
CA ASN A 636 16.31 27.45 23.78
C ASN A 636 17.03 26.14 24.14
N GLU A 637 18.24 26.28 24.67
CA GLU A 637 18.98 25.25 25.38
C GLU A 637 18.43 25.19 26.80
N GLU A 638 17.45 24.33 27.02
CA GLU A 638 17.23 23.73 28.34
C GLU A 638 17.45 22.23 28.21
N GLY A 639 18.42 21.78 28.99
CA GLY A 639 19.06 20.49 28.85
C GLY A 639 18.20 19.32 29.28
N GLU A 640 18.33 18.24 28.51
CA GLU A 640 18.56 16.90 29.02
C GLU A 640 19.27 16.14 27.89
N ARG A 641 20.50 15.66 28.14
CA ARG A 641 21.23 14.79 27.22
C ARG A 641 20.46 13.48 27.11
N GLN A 642 19.58 13.38 26.11
CA GLN A 642 18.67 12.25 25.97
C GLN A 642 19.15 11.29 24.88
N GLY A 643 19.97 10.31 25.33
CA GLY A 643 20.11 8.97 24.77
C GLY A 643 20.50 8.86 23.29
N ASP A 644 21.79 9.05 22.99
CA ASP A 644 22.44 8.34 21.89
C ASP A 644 22.31 6.83 22.19
N TRP A 645 21.30 6.17 21.63
CA TRP A 645 21.28 4.72 21.56
C TRP A 645 22.13 4.25 20.38
N VAL A 646 23.43 4.59 20.40
CA VAL A 646 24.42 3.74 19.73
C VAL A 646 24.59 2.57 20.69
N ILE A 647 24.03 1.41 20.36
CA ILE A 647 24.20 0.19 21.15
C ILE A 647 25.72 -0.08 21.19
N PRO A 648 26.40 0.06 22.34
CA PRO A 648 27.79 -0.39 22.46
C PRO A 648 27.75 -1.90 22.39
N PHE A 649 28.48 -2.49 21.45
CA PHE A 649 28.45 -3.93 21.18
C PHE A 649 29.30 -4.77 22.16
N LEU A 650 29.78 -4.17 23.25
CA LEU A 650 30.58 -4.83 24.27
C LEU A 650 29.93 -4.68 25.64
N GLU A 651 29.13 -5.68 26.00
CA GLU A 651 29.01 -6.17 27.37
C GLU A 651 28.80 -7.69 27.27
N ASN A 652 29.90 -8.41 27.07
CA ASN A 652 30.04 -9.76 27.60
C ASN A 652 30.62 -9.56 29.01
N CYS A 653 29.79 -9.66 30.05
CA CYS A 653 30.31 -10.04 31.36
C CYS A 653 30.20 -11.56 31.45
N GLU A 654 31.36 -12.18 31.29
CA GLU A 654 31.68 -13.49 31.80
C GLU A 654 31.30 -13.53 33.30
N GLU A 655 30.35 -14.38 33.67
CA GLU A 655 30.33 -14.97 35.02
C GLU A 655 30.99 -16.34 34.91
N SER A 656 32.32 -16.33 34.88
CA SER A 656 33.11 -17.46 35.32
C SER A 656 32.91 -17.60 36.84
N ARG A 657 32.14 -18.61 37.23
CA ARG A 657 32.24 -19.19 38.57
C ARG A 657 33.59 -19.87 38.69
N SER A 658 34.35 -19.52 39.72
CA SER A 658 35.50 -20.27 40.22
C SER A 658 35.59 -20.02 41.74
N PRO A 659 36.26 -20.86 42.53
CA PRO A 659 37.47 -21.62 42.21
C PRO A 659 37.25 -22.94 41.46
#